data_AF-A0A7V4QST8-F1
#
_entry.id   AF-A0A7V4QST8-F1
#
_cell.length_a   1.000
_cell.length_b   1.000
_cell.length_c   1.000
_cell.angle_alpha   90.00
_cell.angle_beta   90.00
_cell.angle_gamma   90.00
#
_symmetry.space_group_name_H-M   'P 1'
#
loop_
_entity.id
_entity.type
_entity.pdbx_description
1 polymer ?
#
loop_
_entity_poly.entity_id
_entity_poly.type
_entity_poly.pdbx_seq_one_letter_code
_entity_poly.pdbx_strand_id
1 'polypeptide(L)'
;MKKSIVFFMLALIFIFSCSKTSVFVKKQQNPTMEGKYVWRSVIAGGGGFIDGIIFHPKQKDLVYLRTDMGGAYRWNKKQNKWLPILDMFGRNDADNYGVLSLALDPDNPKKVYLMTGKYTQDWAGKGVFLISNDYGENWQSIKLAFKVGGNEDGRGCGERVAVDPNKTNILFMGSTKNGLWKSNDSGNTWEKVTSFNPSNINFVIFDKNSSVKGEATKRIFVSAAENSKSIYVSNDAGKTWSLVKGQPNALMGIRADIAGDNLFITFSDFPGPNGATWGKVMKYNILTGVWTDLKVPEGQGGFSGISVYQKDPNIIAVSTLDRWGEGDEVFLSLDGGKTWKPTLKNAKWDYSYAPYVSREFKPHWIADVKINPFDSNHALFVTGYGLWATKNFKSKNPVWYFNNENLEQTVPLQIISPANGKAHLLSACGDVDGFRYEDDFSKSPPDRHSPPRWTTLSIVCAWQNPDKMVKTFNKPPYGAYSVDNGIKWTDFTKKPDVAKNGGGTRSIAISADGKSIVWYPEKAELVYSLDDGKTWSKCEGGVPPARPIADTVNPKKFYVYDSNSGRMWVSEDYGKSFAKKSGEFEYVTKWTVDDCMAAVVPGFENHLWVTADTKGLFYTEDAGDTVIKVEKVEEAYRIGFGKEAPGNSYPTIFIQGKIDGVVAFFRSDDMGNTWVRINDDRHQFGWIHCIIGDPRIFGRCYLAVEGRGVMLGEME
;
A
#
# COMPACT_ATOMS: atom_id res chain seq x y z
N MET A 1 -53.93 0.24 68.81
CA MET A 1 -54.71 -0.62 67.91
C MET A 1 -53.78 -1.09 66.79
N LYS A 2 -53.35 -2.36 66.82
CA LYS A 2 -52.63 -3.20 65.80
C LYS A 2 -51.35 -2.63 65.14
N LYS A 3 -50.23 -3.34 64.95
CA LYS A 3 -49.67 -4.65 65.37
C LYS A 3 -48.19 -4.59 64.91
N SER A 4 -47.24 -5.00 65.75
CA SER A 4 -45.87 -5.36 65.35
C SER A 4 -45.84 -6.68 64.57
N ILE A 5 -44.81 -6.93 63.75
CA ILE A 5 -44.07 -8.21 63.66
C ILE A 5 -42.76 -8.01 62.85
N VAL A 6 -41.73 -8.66 63.38
CA VAL A 6 -40.30 -8.74 63.07
C VAL A 6 -40.01 -9.38 61.71
N PHE A 7 -38.90 -9.00 61.04
CA PHE A 7 -38.20 -9.89 60.12
C PHE A 7 -36.67 -9.87 60.28
N PHE A 8 -36.11 -11.08 60.29
CA PHE A 8 -34.73 -11.47 60.52
C PHE A 8 -33.77 -11.01 59.42
N MET A 9 -32.56 -10.64 59.83
CA MET A 9 -31.40 -10.37 58.99
C MET A 9 -30.58 -11.66 58.85
N LEU A 10 -30.37 -12.14 57.61
CA LEU A 10 -29.51 -13.28 57.29
C LEU A 10 -28.53 -12.85 56.20
N ALA A 11 -27.25 -12.84 56.55
CA ALA A 11 -26.14 -12.57 55.66
C ALA A 11 -25.91 -13.77 54.73
N LEU A 12 -25.71 -13.50 53.43
CA LEU A 12 -25.14 -14.46 52.50
C LEU A 12 -24.07 -13.78 51.65
N ILE A 13 -22.86 -14.30 51.81
CA ILE A 13 -21.63 -13.97 51.09
C ILE A 13 -21.80 -14.37 49.62
N PHE A 14 -21.64 -13.42 48.69
CA PHE A 14 -21.48 -13.72 47.27
C PHE A 14 -20.02 -13.50 46.84
N ILE A 15 -19.43 -14.60 46.40
CA ILE A 15 -18.11 -14.70 45.78
C ILE A 15 -18.17 -14.01 44.42
N PHE A 16 -17.34 -12.99 44.20
CA PHE A 16 -17.16 -12.39 42.88
C PHE A 16 -16.36 -13.35 41.97
N SER A 17 -17.04 -14.07 41.07
CA SER A 17 -16.38 -14.68 39.91
C SER A 17 -16.27 -13.64 38.80
N CYS A 18 -15.06 -13.17 38.52
CA CYS A 18 -14.79 -12.27 37.41
C CYS A 18 -14.74 -13.08 36.09
N SER A 19 -15.87 -13.22 35.41
CA SER A 19 -15.92 -13.83 34.07
C SER A 19 -15.51 -12.80 33.02
N LYS A 20 -14.34 -12.99 32.40
CA LYS A 20 -13.91 -12.26 31.20
C LYS A 20 -14.88 -12.56 30.04
N THR A 21 -15.74 -11.61 29.70
CA THR A 21 -16.53 -11.69 28.46
C THR A 21 -15.62 -11.37 27.28
N SER A 22 -15.20 -12.41 26.58
CA SER A 22 -14.74 -12.30 25.19
C SER A 22 -15.96 -11.95 24.33
N VAL A 23 -15.92 -10.80 23.66
CA VAL A 23 -16.96 -10.43 22.69
C VAL A 23 -16.70 -11.24 21.41
N PHE A 24 -17.35 -12.39 21.31
CA PHE A 24 -17.53 -13.05 20.02
C PHE A 24 -18.65 -12.33 19.28
N VAL A 25 -18.31 -11.60 18.22
CA VAL A 25 -19.32 -11.08 17.28
C VAL A 25 -19.89 -12.28 16.51
N LYS A 26 -21.06 -12.77 16.93
CA LYS A 26 -21.87 -13.66 16.09
C LYS A 26 -22.60 -12.79 15.07
N LYS A 27 -22.24 -12.97 13.80
CA LYS A 27 -22.88 -12.33 12.65
C LYS A 27 -24.35 -12.73 12.59
N GLN A 28 -25.25 -11.74 12.60
CA GLN A 28 -26.67 -11.92 12.38
C GLN A 28 -26.88 -12.33 10.91
N GLN A 29 -27.50 -13.49 10.68
CA GLN A 29 -28.01 -13.83 9.35
C GLN A 29 -29.34 -13.11 9.16
N ASN A 30 -29.48 -12.38 8.05
CA ASN A 30 -30.75 -12.10 7.40
C ASN A 30 -30.58 -12.06 5.86
N PRO A 31 -31.62 -12.46 5.09
CA PRO A 31 -31.60 -12.86 3.67
C PRO A 31 -31.59 -11.63 2.74
N THR A 32 -31.14 -11.61 1.49
CA THR A 32 -31.33 -12.51 0.32
C THR A 32 -30.07 -12.53 -0.58
N MET A 33 -29.87 -13.61 -1.33
CA MET A 33 -28.76 -13.77 -2.29
C MET A 33 -29.04 -13.06 -3.63
N GLU A 34 -28.65 -11.79 -3.80
CA GLU A 34 -28.55 -11.12 -5.12
C GLU A 34 -27.38 -10.11 -5.09
N GLY A 35 -26.51 -10.13 -6.12
CA GLY A 35 -25.36 -9.22 -6.25
C GLY A 35 -23.98 -9.80 -5.94
N LYS A 36 -23.72 -11.09 -6.22
CA LYS A 36 -22.37 -11.65 -6.05
C LYS A 36 -21.39 -11.04 -7.06
N TYR A 37 -20.29 -10.51 -6.54
CA TYR A 37 -19.20 -9.98 -7.34
C TYR A 37 -17.93 -10.80 -7.11
N VAL A 38 -17.20 -11.06 -8.19
CA VAL A 38 -15.84 -11.57 -8.12
C VAL A 38 -14.88 -10.39 -8.24
N TRP A 39 -14.01 -10.26 -7.24
CA TRP A 39 -12.94 -9.26 -7.23
C TRP A 39 -11.59 -9.90 -7.57
N ARG A 40 -10.87 -9.28 -8.50
CA ARG A 40 -9.51 -9.68 -8.89
C ARG A 40 -8.64 -8.47 -9.18
N SER A 41 -7.33 -8.63 -9.02
CA SER A 41 -6.37 -7.62 -9.47
C SER A 41 -6.37 -7.52 -11.00
N VAL A 42 -6.29 -6.30 -11.54
CA VAL A 42 -5.80 -6.05 -12.89
C VAL A 42 -4.29 -6.11 -12.84
N ILE A 43 -3.69 -6.98 -13.65
CA ILE A 43 -2.26 -7.30 -13.53
C ILE A 43 -1.40 -6.21 -14.16
N ALA A 44 -0.64 -5.50 -13.34
CA ALA A 44 0.55 -4.77 -13.76
C ALA A 44 1.80 -5.59 -13.37
N GLY A 45 1.84 -6.09 -12.14
CA GLY A 45 2.91 -6.90 -11.58
C GLY A 45 3.87 -6.08 -10.73
N GLY A 46 3.71 -6.14 -9.40
CA GLY A 46 4.54 -5.42 -8.44
C GLY A 46 4.27 -3.92 -8.45
N GLY A 47 5.31 -3.13 -8.70
CA GLY A 47 5.26 -1.67 -8.87
C GLY A 47 5.36 -0.84 -7.60
N GLY A 48 5.62 -1.46 -6.44
CA GLY A 48 5.87 -0.77 -5.18
C GLY A 48 6.84 -1.55 -4.27
N PHE A 49 7.19 -0.97 -3.12
CA PHE A 49 8.27 -1.47 -2.28
C PHE A 49 7.82 -2.66 -1.42
N ILE A 50 8.45 -3.81 -1.65
CA ILE A 50 8.36 -4.94 -0.72
C ILE A 50 9.52 -4.80 0.25
N ASP A 51 9.27 -4.85 1.55
CA ASP A 51 10.27 -4.45 2.55
C ASP A 51 10.61 -5.55 3.57
N GLY A 52 10.07 -6.77 3.40
CA GLY A 52 10.52 -7.96 4.14
C GLY A 52 10.01 -9.29 3.57
N ILE A 53 10.85 -10.33 3.71
CA ILE A 53 10.56 -11.72 3.33
C ILE A 53 10.74 -12.63 4.55
N ILE A 54 9.74 -13.46 4.85
CA ILE A 54 9.82 -14.39 5.98
C ILE A 54 9.38 -15.80 5.54
N PHE A 55 10.34 -16.73 5.49
CA PHE A 55 10.07 -18.16 5.35
C PHE A 55 9.72 -18.78 6.71
N HIS A 56 8.75 -19.69 6.73
CA HIS A 56 8.56 -20.52 7.92
C HIS A 56 9.72 -21.52 8.05
N PRO A 57 10.38 -21.62 9.21
CA PRO A 57 11.61 -22.41 9.34
C PRO A 57 11.36 -23.93 9.29
N LYS A 58 10.12 -24.39 9.52
CA LYS A 58 9.78 -25.83 9.61
C LYS A 58 8.68 -26.30 8.65
N GLN A 59 8.06 -25.40 7.88
CA GLN A 59 7.02 -25.76 6.91
C GLN A 59 7.48 -25.37 5.52
N LYS A 60 7.71 -26.37 4.67
CA LYS A 60 8.10 -26.15 3.28
C LYS A 60 7.04 -25.34 2.54
N ASP A 61 7.50 -24.49 1.62
CA ASP A 61 6.69 -23.67 0.72
C ASP A 61 5.78 -22.64 1.44
N LEU A 62 5.95 -22.42 2.75
CA LEU A 62 5.28 -21.35 3.48
C LEU A 62 6.20 -20.13 3.61
N VAL A 63 5.85 -19.07 2.89
CA VAL A 63 6.56 -17.79 2.89
C VAL A 63 5.57 -16.65 2.86
N TYR A 64 5.91 -15.58 3.56
CA TYR A 64 5.15 -14.34 3.62
C TYR A 64 6.01 -13.16 3.21
N LEU A 65 5.33 -12.12 2.73
CA LEU A 65 5.90 -10.82 2.43
C LEU A 65 5.16 -9.75 3.21
N ARG A 66 5.87 -8.69 3.58
CA ARG A 66 5.30 -7.43 4.06
C ARG A 66 5.68 -6.30 3.12
N THR A 67 4.86 -5.26 3.14
CA THR A 67 5.01 -4.08 2.29
C THR A 67 4.70 -2.82 3.09
N ASP A 68 5.16 -1.67 2.60
CA ASP A 68 5.04 -0.40 3.30
C ASP A 68 3.66 0.25 3.20
N MET A 69 2.91 -0.04 2.13
CA MET A 69 1.57 0.49 1.91
C MET A 69 0.57 -0.49 1.29
N GLY A 70 1.00 -1.69 0.89
CA GLY A 70 0.18 -2.68 0.17
C GLY A 70 -0.25 -3.90 0.99
N GLY A 71 -0.07 -3.83 2.31
CA GLY A 71 -0.40 -4.91 3.24
C GLY A 71 0.65 -6.03 3.26
N ALA A 72 0.17 -7.26 3.43
CA ALA A 72 1.00 -8.47 3.49
C ALA A 72 0.47 -9.53 2.54
N TYR A 73 1.36 -10.45 2.14
CA TYR A 73 1.06 -11.52 1.21
C TYR A 73 1.56 -12.87 1.72
N ARG A 74 0.86 -13.95 1.35
CA ARG A 74 1.30 -15.34 1.55
C ARG A 74 1.44 -16.06 0.21
N TRP A 75 2.52 -16.79 0.00
CA TRP A 75 2.66 -17.62 -1.18
C TRP A 75 1.70 -18.81 -1.16
N ASN A 76 0.94 -18.99 -2.24
CA ASN A 76 0.14 -20.18 -2.47
C ASN A 76 0.83 -21.07 -3.49
N LYS A 77 1.46 -22.14 -3.01
CA LYS A 77 2.19 -23.07 -3.88
C LYS A 77 1.31 -23.82 -4.89
N LYS A 78 0.04 -24.11 -4.55
CA LYS A 78 -0.87 -24.83 -5.45
C LYS A 78 -1.27 -23.97 -6.65
N GLN A 79 -1.43 -22.67 -6.43
CA GLN A 79 -1.84 -21.71 -7.46
C GLN A 79 -0.63 -20.99 -8.10
N ASN A 80 0.57 -21.15 -7.54
CA ASN A 80 1.78 -20.39 -7.89
C ASN A 80 1.55 -18.88 -7.94
N LYS A 81 0.89 -18.33 -6.90
CA LYS A 81 0.63 -16.89 -6.77
C LYS A 81 0.68 -16.43 -5.33
N TRP A 82 0.87 -15.14 -5.14
CA TRP A 82 0.74 -14.46 -3.86
C TRP A 82 -0.74 -14.19 -3.56
N LEU A 83 -1.13 -14.45 -2.31
CA LEU A 83 -2.45 -14.13 -1.79
C LEU A 83 -2.34 -12.90 -0.88
N PRO A 84 -3.04 -11.80 -1.17
CA PRO A 84 -3.16 -10.70 -0.22
C PRO A 84 -3.94 -11.21 1.01
N ILE A 85 -3.46 -10.87 2.20
CA ILE A 85 -4.05 -11.36 3.47
C ILE A 85 -4.60 -10.22 4.33
N LEU A 86 -4.74 -9.01 3.78
CA LEU A 86 -5.23 -7.82 4.48
C LEU A 86 -6.37 -7.07 3.74
N ASP A 87 -6.94 -7.66 2.68
CA ASP A 87 -7.99 -7.02 1.87
C ASP A 87 -9.33 -6.80 2.60
N MET A 88 -9.48 -7.33 3.82
CA MET A 88 -10.63 -7.07 4.69
C MET A 88 -10.62 -5.68 5.34
N PHE A 89 -9.45 -5.04 5.44
CA PHE A 89 -9.36 -3.67 5.96
C PHE A 89 -9.85 -2.69 4.89
N GLY A 90 -10.61 -1.69 5.30
CA GLY A 90 -11.21 -0.67 4.45
C GLY A 90 -10.73 0.72 4.80
N ARG A 91 -11.54 1.71 4.43
CA ARG A 91 -11.22 3.13 4.58
C ARG A 91 -10.82 3.54 6.00
N ASN A 92 -11.53 3.03 7.01
CA ASN A 92 -11.37 3.44 8.41
C ASN A 92 -10.13 2.88 9.09
N ASP A 93 -9.52 1.86 8.48
CA ASP A 93 -8.37 1.14 9.01
C ASP A 93 -7.31 0.87 7.92
N ALA A 94 -7.31 1.71 6.88
CA ALA A 94 -6.39 1.63 5.74
C ALA A 94 -4.91 1.77 6.15
N ASP A 95 -4.61 2.38 7.30
CA ASP A 95 -3.25 2.43 7.85
C ASP A 95 -2.72 1.04 8.23
N ASN A 96 -3.58 0.02 8.39
CA ASN A 96 -3.13 -1.35 8.63
C ASN A 96 -2.45 -1.99 7.42
N TYR A 97 -2.56 -1.37 6.24
CA TYR A 97 -1.78 -1.79 5.07
C TYR A 97 -0.29 -1.48 5.20
N GLY A 98 0.12 -0.57 6.08
CA GLY A 98 1.53 -0.42 6.41
C GLY A 98 1.95 -1.52 7.38
N VAL A 99 2.81 -2.44 6.93
CA VAL A 99 3.24 -3.59 7.73
C VAL A 99 4.71 -3.45 8.08
N LEU A 100 4.99 -2.88 9.26
CA LEU A 100 6.36 -2.59 9.70
C LEU A 100 7.16 -3.87 10.08
N SER A 101 6.47 -4.91 10.53
CA SER A 101 7.11 -6.19 10.84
C SER A 101 6.14 -7.37 10.80
N LEU A 102 6.68 -8.54 10.47
CA LEU A 102 5.98 -9.82 10.43
C LEU A 102 6.77 -10.87 11.19
N ALA A 103 6.10 -11.65 12.04
CA ALA A 103 6.69 -12.78 12.74
C ALA A 103 5.86 -14.05 12.59
N LEU A 104 6.53 -15.20 12.58
CA LEU A 104 5.92 -16.52 12.52
C LEU A 104 6.22 -17.30 13.79
N ASP A 105 5.27 -18.09 14.27
CA ASP A 105 5.51 -19.05 15.34
C ASP A 105 6.26 -20.26 14.75
N PRO A 106 7.52 -20.55 15.16
CA PRO A 106 8.31 -21.62 14.57
C PRO A 106 7.81 -23.03 14.88
N ASP A 107 6.88 -23.20 15.83
CA ASP A 107 6.27 -24.49 16.18
C ASP A 107 4.81 -24.60 15.76
N ASN A 108 4.16 -23.50 15.39
CA ASN A 108 2.81 -23.49 14.86
C ASN A 108 2.75 -22.69 13.55
N PRO A 109 2.87 -23.36 12.39
CA PRO A 109 2.92 -22.67 11.10
C PRO A 109 1.63 -21.93 10.71
N LYS A 110 0.50 -22.23 11.39
CA LYS A 110 -0.75 -21.51 11.18
C LYS A 110 -0.72 -20.10 11.78
N LYS A 111 0.20 -19.84 12.71
CA LYS A 111 0.21 -18.62 13.50
C LYS A 111 1.16 -17.58 12.92
N VAL A 112 0.60 -16.43 12.58
CA VAL A 112 1.32 -15.29 11.99
C VAL A 112 0.91 -14.03 12.74
N TYR A 113 1.89 -13.13 12.91
CA TYR A 113 1.73 -11.88 13.62
C TYR A 113 2.20 -10.72 12.74
N LEU A 114 1.45 -9.62 12.75
CA LEU A 114 1.82 -8.40 12.04
C LEU A 114 1.79 -7.19 12.99
N MET A 115 2.76 -6.30 12.83
CA MET A 115 2.78 -4.99 13.46
C MET A 115 2.43 -3.94 12.39
N THR A 116 1.25 -3.33 12.49
CA THR A 116 0.66 -2.52 11.42
C THR A 116 0.41 -1.05 11.81
N GLY A 117 0.46 -0.19 10.81
CA GLY A 117 0.34 1.28 10.86
C GLY A 117 1.32 1.91 9.87
N LYS A 118 0.97 3.04 9.25
CA LYS A 118 1.81 3.68 8.22
C LYS A 118 2.76 4.75 8.77
N TYR A 119 2.34 5.51 9.78
CA TYR A 119 2.92 6.82 10.11
C TYR A 119 3.00 7.05 11.63
N THR A 120 3.94 7.88 12.09
CA THR A 120 4.16 8.18 13.51
C THR A 120 4.15 9.68 13.87
N GLN A 121 3.76 10.53 12.94
CA GLN A 121 3.55 11.97 13.08
C GLN A 121 2.27 12.23 13.88
N ASP A 122 2.10 13.44 14.41
CA ASP A 122 1.01 13.78 15.34
C ASP A 122 -0.40 13.51 14.79
N TRP A 123 -0.60 13.68 13.49
CA TRP A 123 -1.86 13.41 12.80
C TRP A 123 -2.19 11.92 12.60
N ALA A 124 -1.19 11.03 12.70
CA ALA A 124 -1.38 9.61 12.44
C ALA A 124 -2.07 8.87 13.61
N GLY A 125 -2.81 7.81 13.28
CA GLY A 125 -3.43 6.91 14.26
C GLY A 125 -2.41 6.05 15.00
N LYS A 126 -2.87 5.40 16.08
CA LYS A 126 -2.07 4.36 16.76
C LYS A 126 -2.02 3.10 15.91
N GLY A 127 -0.94 2.33 16.03
CA GLY A 127 -0.81 1.07 15.32
C GLY A 127 -1.65 -0.05 15.90
N VAL A 128 -1.69 -1.16 15.18
CA VAL A 128 -2.41 -2.37 15.55
C VAL A 128 -1.46 -3.57 15.47
N PHE A 129 -1.57 -4.49 16.43
CA PHE A 129 -0.91 -5.78 16.37
C PHE A 129 -1.94 -6.83 15.97
N LEU A 130 -1.71 -7.49 14.84
CA LEU A 130 -2.62 -8.48 14.27
C LEU A 130 -2.13 -9.89 14.58
N ILE A 131 -3.05 -10.76 14.98
CA ILE A 131 -2.79 -12.17 15.30
C ILE A 131 -3.71 -13.03 14.44
N SER A 132 -3.14 -13.93 13.64
CA SER A 132 -3.89 -14.97 12.94
C SER A 132 -3.46 -16.35 13.43
N ASN A 133 -4.40 -17.30 13.45
CA ASN A 133 -4.18 -18.70 13.77
C ASN A 133 -4.52 -19.64 12.59
N ASP A 134 -4.63 -19.08 11.39
CA ASP A 134 -5.09 -19.76 10.18
C ASP A 134 -4.37 -19.25 8.91
N TYR A 135 -3.07 -18.96 9.02
CA TYR A 135 -2.20 -18.53 7.93
C TYR A 135 -2.56 -17.14 7.34
N GLY A 136 -3.18 -16.26 8.13
CA GLY A 136 -3.57 -14.91 7.72
C GLY A 136 -4.95 -14.81 7.06
N GLU A 137 -5.79 -15.84 7.16
CA GLU A 137 -7.14 -15.80 6.60
C GLU A 137 -8.10 -14.98 7.48
N ASN A 138 -7.93 -15.03 8.80
CA ASN A 138 -8.66 -14.23 9.76
C ASN A 138 -7.73 -13.64 10.83
N TRP A 139 -8.07 -12.46 11.33
CA TRP A 139 -7.22 -11.68 12.24
C TRP A 139 -7.96 -11.26 13.50
N GLN A 140 -7.27 -11.36 14.64
CA GLN A 140 -7.57 -10.65 15.86
C GLN A 140 -6.72 -9.37 15.92
N SER A 141 -7.37 -8.24 16.18
CA SER A 141 -6.71 -6.93 16.23
C SER A 141 -6.51 -6.46 17.68
N ILE A 142 -5.26 -6.17 18.05
CA ILE A 142 -4.87 -5.60 19.34
C ILE A 142 -4.40 -4.16 19.14
N LYS A 143 -5.13 -3.18 19.67
CA LYS A 143 -4.72 -1.77 19.57
C LYS A 143 -3.46 -1.54 20.39
N LEU A 144 -2.44 -0.93 19.77
CA LEU A 144 -1.21 -0.57 20.46
C LEU A 144 -1.34 0.76 21.19
N ALA A 145 -0.51 0.97 22.21
CA ALA A 145 -0.46 2.23 22.95
C ALA A 145 0.21 3.36 22.16
N PHE A 146 0.90 3.05 21.05
CA PHE A 146 1.77 3.91 20.28
C PHE A 146 1.53 3.78 18.75
N LYS A 147 2.16 4.65 17.97
CA LYS A 147 2.05 4.73 16.50
C LYS A 147 3.10 3.85 15.82
N VAL A 148 2.81 3.35 14.62
CA VAL A 148 3.68 2.44 13.85
C VAL A 148 3.96 3.05 12.49
N GLY A 149 5.24 3.11 12.11
CA GLY A 149 5.73 3.76 10.90
C GLY A 149 6.07 2.78 9.78
N GLY A 150 5.08 2.02 9.30
CA GLY A 150 5.25 1.06 8.20
C GLY A 150 5.66 1.69 6.88
N ASN A 151 5.43 2.99 6.69
CA ASN A 151 5.84 3.76 5.52
C ASN A 151 6.80 4.93 5.87
N GLU A 152 7.67 4.71 6.85
CA GLU A 152 8.69 5.70 7.27
C GLU A 152 10.11 5.19 7.00
N ASP A 153 11.12 6.02 7.27
CA ASP A 153 12.52 5.61 7.21
C ASP A 153 12.78 4.40 8.13
N GLY A 154 13.60 3.48 7.66
CA GLY A 154 13.93 2.24 8.36
C GLY A 154 12.87 1.15 8.31
N ARG A 155 11.79 1.30 7.52
CA ARG A 155 10.79 0.23 7.30
C ARG A 155 11.39 -1.06 6.73
N GLY A 156 12.47 -0.94 5.96
CA GLY A 156 13.28 -2.04 5.47
C GLY A 156 14.18 -2.72 6.53
N CYS A 157 14.41 -2.13 7.70
CA CYS A 157 15.07 -2.82 8.81
C CYS A 157 14.15 -3.90 9.39
N GLY A 158 14.70 -4.93 10.02
CA GLY A 158 13.87 -5.92 10.70
C GLY A 158 14.46 -7.31 10.88
N GLU A 159 13.67 -8.26 11.39
CA GLU A 159 12.28 -8.07 11.85
C GLU A 159 12.23 -7.47 13.27
N ARG A 160 11.25 -6.59 13.53
CA ARG A 160 11.07 -5.91 14.82
C ARG A 160 10.24 -6.72 15.81
N VAL A 161 9.39 -7.61 15.31
CA VAL A 161 8.65 -8.58 16.11
C VAL A 161 9.38 -9.92 16.05
N ALA A 162 9.65 -10.51 17.21
CA ALA A 162 10.27 -11.81 17.32
C ALA A 162 9.47 -12.71 18.27
N VAL A 163 9.21 -13.95 17.85
CA VAL A 163 8.62 -15.01 18.67
C VAL A 163 9.75 -15.80 19.31
N ASP A 164 9.66 -16.02 20.62
CA ASP A 164 10.64 -16.85 21.34
C ASP A 164 10.60 -18.29 20.79
N PRO A 165 11.72 -18.81 20.24
CA PRO A 165 11.75 -20.11 19.59
C PRO A 165 11.65 -21.31 20.56
N ASN A 166 11.91 -21.09 21.84
CA ASN A 166 11.82 -22.12 22.87
C ASN A 166 10.48 -22.07 23.60
N LYS A 167 9.86 -20.89 23.72
CA LYS A 167 8.59 -20.68 24.43
C LYS A 167 7.69 -19.67 23.69
N THR A 168 6.93 -20.15 22.70
CA THR A 168 6.29 -19.32 21.66
C THR A 168 5.13 -18.43 22.13
N ASN A 169 4.74 -18.50 23.41
CA ASN A 169 3.86 -17.51 24.02
C ASN A 169 4.57 -16.21 24.40
N ILE A 170 5.92 -16.19 24.39
CA ILE A 170 6.72 -14.99 24.63
C ILE A 170 7.07 -14.34 23.30
N LEU A 171 6.78 -13.05 23.17
CA LEU A 171 7.16 -12.24 22.02
C LEU A 171 7.85 -10.96 22.50
N PHE A 172 8.75 -10.44 21.67
CA PHE A 172 9.24 -9.07 21.78
C PHE A 172 8.87 -8.27 20.54
N MET A 173 8.64 -6.98 20.73
CA MET A 173 8.30 -6.03 19.66
C MET A 173 9.09 -4.74 19.86
N GLY A 174 9.90 -4.41 18.86
CA GLY A 174 10.60 -3.13 18.76
C GLY A 174 9.74 -2.08 18.06
N SER A 175 9.63 -0.89 18.65
CA SER A 175 8.99 0.27 18.00
C SER A 175 10.03 1.28 17.53
N THR A 176 9.65 2.17 16.61
CA THR A 176 10.55 3.22 16.08
C THR A 176 10.65 4.45 16.98
N LYS A 177 9.72 4.61 17.94
CA LYS A 177 9.66 5.80 18.82
C LYS A 177 9.31 5.51 20.29
N ASN A 178 9.02 4.26 20.65
CA ASN A 178 8.46 3.90 21.96
C ASN A 178 9.19 2.74 22.64
N GLY A 179 10.39 2.41 22.17
CA GLY A 179 11.28 1.40 22.71
C GLY A 179 10.81 -0.03 22.51
N LEU A 180 11.23 -0.90 23.42
CA LEU A 180 11.01 -2.33 23.37
C LEU A 180 9.82 -2.76 24.22
N TRP A 181 9.03 -3.69 23.69
CA TRP A 181 7.83 -4.23 24.32
C TRP A 181 7.91 -5.75 24.38
N LYS A 182 7.27 -6.33 25.40
CA LYS A 182 7.21 -7.77 25.62
C LYS A 182 5.78 -8.23 25.81
N SER A 183 5.46 -9.39 25.27
CA SER A 183 4.24 -10.13 25.55
C SER A 183 4.59 -11.49 26.15
N ASN A 184 3.77 -11.98 27.08
CA ASN A 184 3.87 -13.34 27.65
C ASN A 184 2.63 -14.20 27.30
N ASP A 185 1.74 -13.71 26.45
CA ASP A 185 0.46 -14.34 26.11
C ASP A 185 0.20 -14.37 24.61
N SER A 186 1.25 -14.58 23.81
CA SER A 186 1.19 -14.62 22.35
C SER A 186 0.72 -13.30 21.69
N GLY A 187 1.11 -12.17 22.25
CA GLY A 187 0.80 -10.84 21.70
C GLY A 187 -0.59 -10.30 22.01
N ASN A 188 -1.36 -10.96 22.89
CA ASN A 188 -2.68 -10.46 23.32
C ASN A 188 -2.54 -9.23 24.23
N THR A 189 -1.51 -9.20 25.06
CA THR A 189 -1.15 -8.05 25.90
C THR A 189 0.34 -7.71 25.76
N TRP A 190 0.65 -6.44 25.95
CA TRP A 190 2.00 -5.89 25.76
C TRP A 190 2.39 -4.97 26.91
N GLU A 191 3.60 -5.20 27.42
CA GLU A 191 4.21 -4.38 28.46
C GLU A 191 5.51 -3.76 27.95
N LYS A 192 5.75 -2.50 28.29
CA LYS A 192 7.00 -1.82 27.94
C LYS A 192 8.15 -2.41 28.77
N VAL A 193 9.26 -2.73 28.12
CA VAL A 193 10.48 -3.22 28.76
C VAL A 193 11.25 -2.01 29.29
N THR A 194 10.91 -1.57 30.50
CA THR A 194 11.47 -0.34 31.10
C THR A 194 12.97 -0.42 31.40
N SER A 195 13.55 -1.61 31.45
CA SER A 195 15.01 -1.81 31.57
C SER A 195 15.76 -1.59 30.26
N PHE A 196 15.06 -1.37 29.14
CA PHE A 196 15.63 -1.05 27.84
C PHE A 196 15.31 0.41 27.49
N ASN A 197 16.32 1.28 27.60
CA ASN A 197 16.13 2.73 27.45
C ASN A 197 15.95 3.20 26.00
N PRO A 198 16.63 2.64 24.98
CA PRO A 198 16.49 3.17 23.62
C PRO A 198 15.07 3.09 23.07
N SER A 199 14.66 4.11 22.31
CA SER A 199 13.28 4.28 21.82
C SER A 199 13.08 3.85 20.35
N ASN A 200 14.13 3.88 19.52
CA ASN A 200 14.08 3.48 18.12
C ASN A 200 14.75 2.13 17.88
N ILE A 201 13.97 1.09 17.60
CA ILE A 201 14.43 -0.30 17.40
C ILE A 201 14.41 -0.67 15.92
N ASN A 202 15.50 -1.25 15.42
CA ASN A 202 15.62 -1.79 14.06
C ASN A 202 15.24 -3.25 13.97
N PHE A 203 15.73 -4.10 14.88
CA PHE A 203 15.39 -5.53 14.91
C PHE A 203 15.49 -6.14 16.31
N VAL A 204 14.83 -7.28 16.50
CA VAL A 204 14.96 -8.16 17.66
C VAL A 204 15.24 -9.59 17.18
N ILE A 205 16.21 -10.27 17.77
CA ILE A 205 16.53 -11.67 17.42
C ILE A 205 16.89 -12.49 18.66
N PHE A 206 16.35 -13.70 18.73
CA PHE A 206 16.61 -14.67 19.79
C PHE A 206 17.75 -15.60 19.43
N ASP A 207 18.66 -15.85 20.36
CA ASP A 207 19.57 -16.98 20.28
C ASP A 207 18.90 -18.22 20.89
N LYS A 208 18.31 -19.04 20.03
CA LYS A 208 17.62 -20.27 20.40
C LYS A 208 18.48 -21.21 21.27
N ASN A 209 19.80 -21.23 21.07
CA ASN A 209 20.69 -22.17 21.76
C ASN A 209 20.97 -21.77 23.22
N SER A 210 20.55 -20.56 23.63
CA SER A 210 20.75 -20.08 25.00
C SER A 210 19.78 -20.69 26.03
N SER A 211 18.82 -21.52 25.60
CA SER A 211 17.83 -22.19 26.46
C SER A 211 17.31 -23.46 25.82
N VAL A 212 16.57 -24.26 26.59
CA VAL A 212 15.92 -25.49 26.12
C VAL A 212 14.43 -25.26 25.85
N LYS A 213 13.81 -26.15 25.07
CA LYS A 213 12.39 -26.07 24.72
C LYS A 213 11.51 -26.02 25.98
N GLY A 214 10.55 -25.10 26.01
CA GLY A 214 9.64 -24.88 27.15
C GLY A 214 10.11 -23.80 28.13
N GLU A 215 11.38 -23.40 28.07
CA GLU A 215 11.93 -22.29 28.85
C GLU A 215 11.99 -21.01 28.01
N ALA A 216 11.94 -19.85 28.69
CA ALA A 216 12.15 -18.57 28.04
C ALA A 216 13.60 -18.48 27.54
N THR A 217 13.79 -18.06 26.30
CA THR A 217 15.12 -17.90 25.71
C THR A 217 15.88 -16.78 26.42
N LYS A 218 17.00 -17.15 27.05
CA LYS A 218 17.80 -16.22 27.88
C LYS A 218 18.47 -15.12 27.07
N ARG A 219 19.05 -15.48 25.92
CA ARG A 219 19.85 -14.55 25.12
C ARG A 219 19.05 -13.92 23.99
N ILE A 220 18.99 -12.60 24.00
CA ILE A 220 18.25 -11.78 23.04
C ILE A 220 19.16 -10.64 22.59
N PHE A 221 19.27 -10.44 21.28
CA PHE A 221 19.95 -9.29 20.70
C PHE A 221 18.94 -8.30 20.14
N VAL A 222 19.19 -7.02 20.34
CA VAL A 222 18.34 -5.92 19.85
C VAL A 222 19.24 -4.88 19.21
N SER A 223 18.86 -4.39 18.03
CA SER A 223 19.48 -3.20 17.44
C SER A 223 18.62 -1.97 17.66
N ALA A 224 19.22 -0.88 18.16
CA ALA A 224 18.56 0.41 18.34
C ALA A 224 19.31 1.55 17.61
N ALA A 225 18.58 2.35 16.84
CA ALA A 225 19.07 3.41 15.98
C ALA A 225 19.08 4.77 16.69
N GLU A 226 19.81 4.87 17.81
CA GLU A 226 19.89 6.12 18.60
C GLU A 226 21.31 6.64 18.84
N ASN A 227 22.35 5.83 18.63
CA ASN A 227 23.73 6.16 19.02
C ASN A 227 24.76 5.64 18.01
N SER A 228 26.02 6.03 18.21
CA SER A 228 27.19 5.44 17.53
C SER A 228 27.36 3.93 17.77
N LYS A 229 26.61 3.32 18.69
CA LYS A 229 26.56 1.88 18.96
C LYS A 229 25.10 1.46 19.04
N SER A 230 24.75 0.37 18.36
CA SER A 230 23.35 -0.01 18.15
C SER A 230 22.99 -1.37 18.73
N ILE A 231 23.93 -2.27 18.95
CA ILE A 231 23.65 -3.66 19.35
C ILE A 231 23.68 -3.83 20.86
N TYR A 232 22.54 -4.24 21.41
CA TYR A 232 22.36 -4.61 22.80
C TYR A 232 22.15 -6.12 22.92
N VAL A 233 22.51 -6.66 24.08
CA VAL A 233 22.27 -8.05 24.46
C VAL A 233 21.67 -8.12 25.86
N SER A 234 20.68 -8.98 26.01
CA SER A 234 20.24 -9.53 27.29
C SER A 234 20.69 -10.99 27.37
N ASN A 235 21.09 -11.44 28.55
CA ASN A 235 21.37 -12.86 28.84
C ASN A 235 20.43 -13.43 29.92
N ASP A 236 19.35 -12.72 30.26
CA ASP A 236 18.42 -13.03 31.33
C ASP A 236 16.95 -12.89 30.89
N ALA A 237 16.67 -13.20 29.62
CA ALA A 237 15.34 -13.17 28.98
C ALA A 237 14.69 -11.78 28.97
N GLY A 238 15.53 -10.75 28.77
CA GLY A 238 15.14 -9.35 28.58
C GLY A 238 14.96 -8.56 29.89
N LYS A 239 15.46 -9.06 31.03
CA LYS A 239 15.38 -8.34 32.31
C LYS A 239 16.42 -7.23 32.37
N THR A 240 17.65 -7.50 31.96
CA THR A 240 18.74 -6.51 31.88
C THR A 240 19.37 -6.51 30.49
N TRP A 241 19.95 -5.37 30.12
CA TRP A 241 20.52 -5.12 28.80
C TRP A 241 21.88 -4.44 28.93
N SER A 242 22.81 -4.83 28.06
CA SER A 242 24.10 -4.17 27.92
C SER A 242 24.48 -4.07 26.46
N LEU A 243 25.30 -3.08 26.10
CA LEU A 243 25.86 -2.98 24.77
C LEU A 243 26.81 -4.15 24.50
N VAL A 244 26.73 -4.73 23.31
CA VAL A 244 27.70 -5.75 22.89
C VAL A 244 29.08 -5.10 22.74
N LYS A 245 30.05 -5.57 23.52
CA LYS A 245 31.42 -5.04 23.54
C LYS A 245 32.07 -5.23 22.17
N GLY A 246 32.84 -4.23 21.72
CA GLY A 246 33.62 -4.31 20.48
C GLY A 246 32.83 -4.16 19.18
N GLN A 247 31.52 -3.86 19.25
CA GLN A 247 30.71 -3.58 18.06
C GLN A 247 31.23 -2.36 17.28
N PRO A 248 30.92 -2.25 15.97
CA PRO A 248 31.28 -1.07 15.17
C PRO A 248 30.74 0.24 15.77
N ASN A 249 31.52 1.31 15.64
CA ASN A 249 31.08 2.66 15.97
C ASN A 249 30.48 3.35 14.74
N ALA A 250 29.61 4.34 14.97
CA ALA A 250 28.98 5.21 13.95
C ALA A 250 28.18 4.45 12.88
N LEU A 251 27.65 3.27 13.24
CA LEU A 251 26.82 2.45 12.37
C LEU A 251 25.68 1.81 13.18
N MET A 252 24.53 1.64 12.53
CA MET A 252 23.41 0.92 13.09
C MET A 252 23.26 -0.47 12.45
N GLY A 253 22.93 -1.46 13.25
CA GLY A 253 22.53 -2.77 12.74
C GLY A 253 21.19 -2.65 12.01
N ILE A 254 21.13 -3.16 10.79
CA ILE A 254 19.95 -3.05 9.92
C ILE A 254 19.14 -4.34 9.98
N ARG A 255 19.81 -5.48 9.77
CA ARG A 255 19.25 -6.83 9.93
C ARG A 255 20.29 -7.77 10.52
N ALA A 256 19.82 -8.89 11.06
CA ALA A 256 20.69 -9.93 11.57
C ALA A 256 20.15 -11.34 11.30
N ASP A 257 21.06 -12.31 11.31
CA ASP A 257 20.76 -13.75 11.30
C ASP A 257 21.70 -14.47 12.28
N ILE A 258 21.28 -15.61 12.82
CA ILE A 258 22.07 -16.42 13.75
C ILE A 258 22.22 -17.82 13.18
N ALA A 259 23.44 -18.33 13.12
CA ALA A 259 23.73 -19.72 12.78
C ALA A 259 24.86 -20.28 13.66
N GLY A 260 24.56 -21.36 14.39
CA GLY A 260 25.45 -21.89 15.42
C GLY A 260 25.74 -20.83 16.49
N ASP A 261 27.02 -20.61 16.77
CA ASP A 261 27.49 -19.63 17.75
C ASP A 261 27.78 -18.24 17.17
N ASN A 262 27.31 -17.97 15.95
CA ASN A 262 27.62 -16.73 15.24
C ASN A 262 26.36 -15.91 14.99
N LEU A 263 26.42 -14.63 15.36
CA LEU A 263 25.47 -13.59 14.98
C LEU A 263 26.06 -12.81 13.80
N PHE A 264 25.37 -12.80 12.68
CA PHE A 264 25.73 -12.06 11.49
C PHE A 264 24.86 -10.82 11.39
N ILE A 265 25.47 -9.66 11.12
CA ILE A 265 24.78 -8.38 11.12
C ILE A 265 25.23 -7.54 9.93
N THR A 266 24.26 -6.98 9.21
CA THR A 266 24.48 -5.90 8.26
C THR A 266 24.38 -4.55 8.97
N PHE A 267 25.31 -3.67 8.67
CA PHE A 267 25.38 -2.33 9.23
C PHE A 267 25.31 -1.28 8.13
N SER A 268 24.65 -0.17 8.44
CA SER A 268 24.64 1.06 7.63
C SER A 268 24.67 2.29 8.52
N ASP A 269 25.13 3.41 7.97
CA ASP A 269 25.12 4.74 8.57
C ASP A 269 23.73 5.39 8.59
N PHE A 270 22.79 4.88 7.80
CA PHE A 270 21.40 5.34 7.74
C PHE A 270 20.43 4.14 7.67
N PRO A 271 19.20 4.23 8.23
CA PRO A 271 18.28 3.09 8.26
C PRO A 271 17.65 2.74 6.90
N GLY A 272 17.79 3.62 5.91
CA GLY A 272 17.17 3.46 4.59
C GLY A 272 15.68 3.81 4.53
N PRO A 273 14.98 3.51 3.42
CA PRO A 273 15.53 2.84 2.24
C PRO A 273 16.43 3.74 1.37
N ASN A 274 16.41 5.06 1.62
CA ASN A 274 17.32 6.04 1.03
C ASN A 274 18.22 6.68 2.09
N GLY A 275 19.34 7.26 1.67
CA GLY A 275 20.23 8.09 2.51
C GLY A 275 21.44 7.36 3.08
N ALA A 276 21.57 6.05 2.87
CA ALA A 276 22.77 5.32 3.27
C ALA A 276 23.95 5.71 2.37
N THR A 277 25.10 6.00 2.99
CA THR A 277 26.33 6.33 2.27
C THR A 277 27.46 5.35 2.55
N TRP A 278 27.38 4.63 3.67
CA TRP A 278 28.41 3.69 4.08
C TRP A 278 27.85 2.56 4.97
N GLY A 279 28.52 1.41 4.95
CA GLY A 279 28.13 0.25 5.75
C GLY A 279 29.17 -0.86 5.77
N LYS A 280 28.90 -1.92 6.53
CA LYS A 280 29.72 -3.13 6.56
C LYS A 280 28.91 -4.35 6.99
N VAL A 281 29.47 -5.54 6.80
CA VAL A 281 28.88 -6.79 7.29
C VAL A 281 29.83 -7.43 8.28
N MET A 282 29.32 -7.72 9.48
CA MET A 282 30.10 -8.23 10.59
C MET A 282 29.55 -9.55 11.09
N LYS A 283 30.45 -10.39 11.59
CA LYS A 283 30.14 -11.61 12.33
C LYS A 283 30.62 -11.45 13.78
N TYR A 284 29.75 -11.77 14.73
CA TYR A 284 30.05 -11.80 16.16
C TYR A 284 29.95 -13.24 16.66
N ASN A 285 31.06 -13.76 17.19
CA ASN A 285 31.02 -15.05 17.89
C ASN A 285 30.45 -14.83 19.29
N ILE A 286 29.30 -15.43 19.54
CA ILE A 286 28.50 -15.25 20.75
C ILE A 286 29.21 -15.81 21.99
N LEU A 287 30.01 -16.88 21.84
CA LEU A 287 30.70 -17.54 22.94
C LEU A 287 31.99 -16.82 23.33
N THR A 288 32.79 -16.37 22.35
CA THR A 288 34.10 -15.76 22.58
C THR A 288 34.06 -14.24 22.65
N GLY A 289 32.98 -13.61 22.16
CA GLY A 289 32.85 -12.17 22.08
C GLY A 289 33.68 -11.51 20.97
N VAL A 290 34.21 -12.30 20.03
CA VAL A 290 35.08 -11.82 18.94
C VAL A 290 34.24 -11.32 17.77
N TRP A 291 34.56 -10.12 17.31
CA TRP A 291 34.03 -9.56 16.06
C TRP A 291 34.97 -9.85 14.89
N THR A 292 34.39 -10.19 13.74
CA THR A 292 35.10 -10.38 12.47
C THR A 292 34.38 -9.58 11.40
N ASP A 293 35.13 -8.71 10.72
CA ASP A 293 34.67 -8.06 9.50
C ASP A 293 34.70 -9.07 8.35
N LEU A 294 33.57 -9.25 7.66
CA LEU A 294 33.44 -10.23 6.57
C LEU A 294 33.96 -9.71 5.23
N LYS A 295 34.43 -8.45 5.15
CA LYS A 295 35.11 -7.90 3.96
C LYS A 295 34.32 -8.11 2.67
N VAL A 296 33.01 -7.89 2.74
CA VAL A 296 32.16 -7.82 1.54
C VAL A 296 32.65 -6.64 0.68
N PRO A 297 32.70 -6.77 -0.67
CA PRO A 297 33.17 -5.69 -1.53
C PRO A 297 32.49 -4.34 -1.20
N GLU A 298 33.31 -3.34 -0.89
CA GLU A 298 32.85 -2.01 -0.50
C GLU A 298 32.45 -1.16 -1.72
N GLY A 299 31.65 -0.12 -1.49
CA GLY A 299 31.20 0.84 -2.49
C GLY A 299 30.38 1.95 -1.84
N GLN A 300 29.80 2.84 -2.65
CA GLN A 300 28.79 3.79 -2.17
C GLN A 300 27.61 3.02 -1.53
N GLY A 301 27.09 3.52 -0.41
CA GLY A 301 25.90 2.99 0.23
C GLY A 301 26.19 2.05 1.42
N GLY A 302 25.12 1.55 2.02
CA GLY A 302 25.14 0.65 3.16
C GLY A 302 24.93 -0.82 2.80
N PHE A 303 24.71 -1.64 3.83
CA PHE A 303 24.22 -3.02 3.69
C PHE A 303 22.91 -3.19 4.46
N SER A 304 22.02 -4.04 3.96
CA SER A 304 20.71 -4.27 4.57
C SER A 304 20.34 -5.74 4.68
N GLY A 305 19.89 -6.38 3.59
CA GLY A 305 19.45 -7.77 3.62
C GLY A 305 20.54 -8.73 4.07
N ILE A 306 20.17 -9.73 4.87
CA ILE A 306 21.06 -10.83 5.26
C ILE A 306 20.29 -12.14 5.43
N SER A 307 20.91 -13.22 4.99
CA SER A 307 20.43 -14.59 5.20
C SER A 307 21.59 -15.57 5.26
N VAL A 308 21.59 -16.41 6.28
CA VAL A 308 22.54 -17.51 6.48
C VAL A 308 21.79 -18.83 6.37
N TYR A 309 22.28 -19.75 5.54
CA TYR A 309 21.62 -21.03 5.36
C TYR A 309 21.89 -21.95 6.57
N GLN A 310 20.85 -22.22 7.36
CA GLN A 310 20.98 -22.89 8.66
C GLN A 310 21.60 -24.30 8.61
N LYS A 311 21.49 -25.02 7.48
CA LYS A 311 22.09 -26.36 7.34
C LYS A 311 23.56 -26.33 6.90
N ASP A 312 24.04 -25.21 6.38
CA ASP A 312 25.44 -24.97 6.05
C ASP A 312 25.74 -23.48 6.23
N PRO A 313 26.17 -23.07 7.44
CA PRO A 313 26.46 -21.66 7.76
C PRO A 313 27.59 -21.02 6.94
N ASN A 314 28.25 -21.77 6.05
CA ASN A 314 29.18 -21.18 5.08
C ASN A 314 28.46 -20.44 3.94
N ILE A 315 27.18 -20.75 3.71
CA ILE A 315 26.36 -20.13 2.67
C ILE A 315 25.67 -18.89 3.26
N ILE A 316 26.12 -17.71 2.82
CA ILE A 316 25.64 -16.42 3.32
C ILE A 316 25.28 -15.53 2.14
N ALA A 317 24.12 -14.90 2.19
CA ALA A 317 23.70 -13.86 1.26
C ALA A 317 23.58 -12.52 2.00
N VAL A 318 24.06 -11.46 1.38
CA VAL A 318 23.87 -10.07 1.85
C VAL A 318 23.52 -9.16 0.68
N SER A 319 22.76 -8.10 0.93
CA SER A 319 22.50 -7.07 -0.06
C SER A 319 23.04 -5.70 0.34
N THR A 320 23.43 -4.92 -0.67
CA THR A 320 23.71 -3.49 -0.49
C THR A 320 22.41 -2.70 -0.36
N LEU A 321 22.54 -1.46 0.08
CA LEU A 321 21.47 -0.48 0.16
C LEU A 321 21.99 0.87 -0.33
N ASP A 322 21.24 1.57 -1.19
CA ASP A 322 21.61 2.88 -1.76
C ASP A 322 22.90 2.89 -2.58
N ARG A 323 23.27 1.78 -3.20
CA ARG A 323 24.44 1.73 -4.09
C ARG A 323 24.13 2.28 -5.49
N TRP A 324 23.67 3.52 -5.57
CA TRP A 324 23.13 4.12 -6.81
C TRP A 324 24.14 4.22 -7.96
N GLY A 325 25.42 4.45 -7.67
CA GLY A 325 26.45 4.56 -8.71
C GLY A 325 26.69 3.26 -9.49
N GLU A 326 26.83 2.12 -8.79
CA GLU A 326 27.08 0.81 -9.42
C GLU A 326 25.80 -0.02 -9.64
N GLY A 327 24.71 0.33 -8.95
CA GLY A 327 23.53 -0.51 -8.75
C GLY A 327 23.64 -1.34 -7.48
N ASP A 328 22.50 -1.56 -6.80
CA ASP A 328 22.46 -2.48 -5.67
C ASP A 328 22.81 -3.90 -6.12
N GLU A 329 23.45 -4.66 -5.22
CA GLU A 329 23.96 -6.01 -5.47
C GLU A 329 23.55 -6.96 -4.34
N VAL A 330 23.43 -8.24 -4.67
CA VAL A 330 23.30 -9.35 -3.72
C VAL A 330 24.58 -10.17 -3.80
N PHE A 331 25.39 -10.11 -2.75
CA PHE A 331 26.61 -10.90 -2.63
C PHE A 331 26.32 -12.25 -1.97
N LEU A 332 26.93 -13.30 -2.53
CA LEU A 332 26.86 -14.66 -2.01
C LEU A 332 28.27 -15.14 -1.61
N SER A 333 28.40 -15.65 -0.39
CA SER A 333 29.56 -16.41 0.07
C SER A 333 29.19 -17.89 0.21
N LEU A 334 30.14 -18.77 -0.10
CA LEU A 334 30.03 -20.23 0.07
C LEU A 334 31.08 -20.79 1.04
N ASP A 335 31.86 -19.93 1.69
CA ASP A 335 33.01 -20.27 2.53
C ASP A 335 33.01 -19.53 3.88
N GLY A 336 31.83 -19.10 4.33
CA GLY A 336 31.63 -18.46 5.63
C GLY A 336 32.07 -17.00 5.67
N GLY A 337 32.01 -16.32 4.53
CA GLY A 337 32.34 -14.91 4.35
C GLY A 337 33.82 -14.64 4.11
N LYS A 338 34.62 -15.64 3.69
CA LYS A 338 36.03 -15.41 3.31
C LYS A 338 36.13 -14.84 1.91
N THR A 339 35.26 -15.30 1.00
CA THR A 339 35.12 -14.77 -0.35
C THR A 339 33.65 -14.50 -0.68
N TRP A 340 33.43 -13.54 -1.59
CA TRP A 340 32.12 -13.07 -1.99
C TRP A 340 32.02 -12.99 -3.52
N LYS A 341 30.91 -13.46 -4.08
CA LYS A 341 30.59 -13.29 -5.50
C LYS A 341 29.33 -12.43 -5.67
N PRO A 342 29.30 -11.52 -6.65
CA PRO A 342 28.08 -10.82 -7.05
C PRO A 342 27.11 -11.79 -7.73
N THR A 343 25.81 -11.58 -7.58
CA THR A 343 24.77 -12.45 -8.17
C THR A 343 23.86 -11.70 -9.14
N LEU A 344 23.85 -10.37 -9.12
CA LEU A 344 23.04 -9.53 -10.02
C LEU A 344 23.85 -9.06 -11.23
N LYS A 345 25.12 -8.68 -11.05
CA LYS A 345 25.99 -8.21 -12.16
C LYS A 345 26.09 -9.18 -13.36
N ASN A 346 26.05 -10.48 -13.11
CA ASN A 346 26.16 -11.53 -14.14
C ASN A 346 24.85 -12.32 -14.34
N ALA A 347 23.75 -11.81 -13.79
CA ALA A 347 22.45 -12.44 -13.86
C ALA A 347 21.92 -12.54 -15.29
N LYS A 348 21.12 -13.58 -15.52
CA LYS A 348 20.12 -13.59 -16.59
C LYS A 348 18.79 -13.18 -15.97
N TRP A 349 18.10 -12.25 -16.60
CA TRP A 349 16.84 -11.70 -16.09
C TRP A 349 15.66 -12.22 -16.91
N ASP A 350 14.63 -12.70 -16.24
CA ASP A 350 13.35 -13.10 -16.83
C ASP A 350 12.26 -12.09 -16.44
N TYR A 351 11.89 -11.27 -17.43
CA TYR A 351 10.87 -10.23 -17.32
C TYR A 351 9.51 -10.67 -17.88
N SER A 352 9.33 -11.95 -18.22
CA SER A 352 8.14 -12.43 -18.95
C SER A 352 6.82 -12.14 -18.23
N TYR A 353 6.82 -12.15 -16.89
CA TYR A 353 5.64 -11.83 -16.08
C TYR A 353 5.22 -10.36 -16.19
N ALA A 354 6.18 -9.43 -16.15
CA ALA A 354 5.95 -7.99 -16.21
C ALA A 354 6.98 -7.31 -17.14
N PRO A 355 6.74 -7.31 -18.47
CA PRO A 355 7.73 -6.86 -19.45
C PRO A 355 8.17 -5.39 -19.27
N TYR A 356 7.29 -4.54 -18.72
CA TYR A 356 7.57 -3.11 -18.50
C TYR A 356 8.81 -2.86 -17.60
N VAL A 357 9.18 -3.83 -16.76
CA VAL A 357 10.33 -3.75 -15.86
C VAL A 357 11.66 -3.72 -16.65
N SER A 358 11.71 -4.29 -17.85
CA SER A 358 12.98 -4.54 -18.56
C SER A 358 13.68 -3.28 -19.09
N ARG A 359 12.99 -2.14 -19.18
CA ARG A 359 13.49 -0.96 -19.91
C ARG A 359 14.28 0.03 -19.06
N GLU A 360 13.98 0.16 -17.76
CA GLU A 360 14.60 1.21 -16.92
C GLU A 360 14.74 0.83 -15.43
N PHE A 361 14.18 -0.30 -14.99
CA PHE A 361 14.25 -0.69 -13.58
C PHE A 361 15.53 -1.48 -13.30
N LYS A 362 16.45 -0.85 -12.59
CA LYS A 362 17.55 -1.55 -11.93
C LYS A 362 17.10 -1.94 -10.52
N PRO A 363 17.41 -3.16 -10.03
CA PRO A 363 17.22 -3.51 -8.62
C PRO A 363 17.80 -2.42 -7.70
N HIS A 364 16.99 -1.98 -6.75
CA HIS A 364 17.33 -0.96 -5.76
C HIS A 364 16.47 -1.15 -4.52
N TRP A 365 16.88 -0.55 -3.41
CA TRP A 365 16.25 -0.74 -2.09
C TRP A 365 16.16 -2.22 -1.75
N ILE A 366 17.26 -2.96 -1.94
CA ILE A 366 17.30 -4.38 -1.60
C ILE A 366 17.39 -4.53 -0.08
N ALA A 367 16.30 -4.21 0.60
CA ALA A 367 16.21 -4.17 2.05
C ALA A 367 16.21 -5.56 2.69
N ASP A 368 15.91 -6.60 1.92
CA ASP A 368 15.93 -7.98 2.40
C ASP A 368 16.31 -8.96 1.30
N VAL A 369 17.06 -10.00 1.70
CA VAL A 369 17.39 -11.17 0.88
C VAL A 369 17.22 -12.40 1.76
N LYS A 370 16.59 -13.45 1.23
CA LYS A 370 16.37 -14.72 1.96
C LYS A 370 16.73 -15.91 1.10
N ILE A 371 17.56 -16.79 1.66
CA ILE A 371 17.79 -18.14 1.16
C ILE A 371 16.66 -19.02 1.70
N ASN A 372 16.06 -19.83 0.84
CA ASN A 372 15.02 -20.76 1.25
C ASN A 372 15.61 -21.79 2.25
N PRO A 373 15.04 -21.96 3.45
CA PRO A 373 15.58 -22.85 4.48
C PRO A 373 15.54 -24.34 4.08
N PHE A 374 14.78 -24.69 3.05
CA PHE A 374 14.68 -26.05 2.51
C PHE A 374 15.50 -26.27 1.25
N ASP A 375 16.01 -25.22 0.61
CA ASP A 375 16.79 -25.31 -0.62
C ASP A 375 17.75 -24.11 -0.80
N SER A 376 19.05 -24.33 -0.55
CA SER A 376 20.09 -23.30 -0.73
C SER A 376 20.29 -22.78 -2.17
N ASN A 377 19.68 -23.39 -3.18
CA ASN A 377 19.68 -22.85 -4.54
C ASN A 377 18.51 -21.89 -4.80
N HIS A 378 17.52 -21.86 -3.91
CA HIS A 378 16.38 -20.98 -4.03
C HIS A 378 16.57 -19.76 -3.13
N ALA A 379 16.62 -18.57 -3.73
CA ALA A 379 16.73 -17.31 -2.99
C ALA A 379 15.78 -16.26 -3.55
N LEU A 380 15.34 -15.36 -2.67
CA LEU A 380 14.48 -14.22 -2.98
C LEU A 380 15.14 -12.94 -2.49
N PHE A 381 14.93 -11.84 -3.20
CA PHE A 381 15.23 -10.50 -2.68
C PHE A 381 14.13 -9.51 -3.09
N VAL A 382 13.97 -8.48 -2.28
CA VAL A 382 12.98 -7.41 -2.51
C VAL A 382 13.59 -6.21 -3.24
N THR A 383 12.76 -5.40 -3.86
CA THR A 383 13.13 -4.08 -4.41
C THR A 383 12.03 -3.07 -4.17
N GLY A 384 12.32 -1.79 -4.47
CA GLY A 384 11.33 -0.71 -4.50
C GLY A 384 10.17 -0.90 -5.51
N TYR A 385 10.18 -1.96 -6.30
CA TYR A 385 9.15 -2.23 -7.32
C TYR A 385 8.68 -3.68 -7.38
N GLY A 386 9.11 -4.56 -6.47
CA GLY A 386 8.62 -5.94 -6.43
C GLY A 386 9.63 -6.95 -5.92
N LEU A 387 9.34 -8.22 -6.20
CA LEU A 387 10.10 -9.38 -5.75
C LEU A 387 10.86 -10.04 -6.90
N TRP A 388 12.11 -10.40 -6.64
CA TRP A 388 12.89 -11.25 -7.53
C TRP A 388 13.20 -12.58 -6.85
N ALA A 389 13.14 -13.67 -7.61
CA ALA A 389 13.46 -15.00 -7.14
C ALA A 389 14.40 -15.72 -8.11
N THR A 390 15.19 -16.66 -7.59
CA THR A 390 16.04 -17.54 -8.39
C THR A 390 15.97 -18.95 -7.86
N LYS A 391 16.06 -19.97 -8.72
CA LYS A 391 16.13 -21.39 -8.34
C LYS A 391 17.54 -21.99 -8.54
N ASN A 392 18.50 -21.17 -8.96
CA ASN A 392 19.88 -21.59 -9.22
C ASN A 392 20.86 -20.56 -8.64
N PHE A 393 20.59 -20.06 -7.43
CA PHE A 393 21.34 -19.00 -6.76
C PHE A 393 22.86 -19.20 -6.74
N LYS A 394 23.30 -20.45 -6.58
CA LYS A 394 24.72 -20.81 -6.51
C LYS A 394 25.42 -20.90 -7.88
N SER A 395 24.69 -20.73 -8.99
CA SER A 395 25.26 -20.65 -10.35
C SER A 395 26.26 -19.49 -10.50
N LYS A 396 27.12 -19.56 -11.53
CA LYS A 396 27.95 -18.43 -11.98
C LYS A 396 27.09 -17.30 -12.57
N ASN A 397 26.00 -17.69 -13.24
CA ASN A 397 25.05 -16.82 -13.90
C ASN A 397 23.64 -17.25 -13.46
N PRO A 398 23.19 -16.83 -12.27
CA PRO A 398 21.85 -17.16 -11.79
C PRO A 398 20.80 -16.55 -12.73
N VAL A 399 19.65 -17.23 -12.83
CA VAL A 399 18.47 -16.71 -13.52
C VAL A 399 17.54 -16.14 -12.45
N TRP A 400 17.30 -14.84 -12.51
CA TRP A 400 16.34 -14.15 -11.66
C TRP A 400 15.05 -13.89 -12.43
N TYR A 401 13.93 -14.38 -11.90
CA TYR A 401 12.60 -14.17 -12.46
C TYR A 401 11.77 -13.29 -11.52
N PHE A 402 10.93 -12.43 -12.11
CA PHE A 402 10.15 -11.44 -11.39
C PHE A 402 8.89 -12.08 -10.78
N ASN A 403 8.99 -12.55 -9.53
CA ASN A 403 8.02 -13.43 -8.86
C ASN A 403 6.91 -12.63 -8.16
N ASN A 404 6.06 -11.96 -8.94
CA ASN A 404 5.00 -11.07 -8.46
C ASN A 404 3.61 -11.52 -8.89
N GLU A 405 3.41 -12.81 -9.12
CA GLU A 405 2.12 -13.39 -9.50
C GLU A 405 1.02 -12.98 -8.52
N ASN A 406 0.08 -12.14 -8.98
CA ASN A 406 -1.00 -11.53 -8.19
C ASN A 406 -0.54 -10.62 -7.03
N LEU A 407 0.73 -10.18 -7.04
CA LEU A 407 1.25 -9.18 -6.11
C LEU A 407 1.21 -7.82 -6.80
N GLU A 408 0.28 -6.97 -6.40
CA GLU A 408 0.11 -5.61 -6.95
C GLU A 408 0.32 -4.58 -5.84
N GLN A 409 1.18 -3.58 -6.10
CA GLN A 409 1.48 -2.54 -5.12
C GLN A 409 1.56 -1.14 -5.72
N THR A 410 1.15 -0.97 -6.97
CA THR A 410 1.05 0.36 -7.58
C THR A 410 -0.01 1.21 -6.88
N VAL A 411 0.17 2.53 -6.94
CA VAL A 411 -0.82 3.52 -6.50
C VAL A 411 -1.41 4.20 -7.74
N PRO A 412 -2.52 3.70 -8.30
CA PRO A 412 -3.28 4.42 -9.32
C PRO A 412 -3.95 5.64 -8.71
N LEU A 413 -3.50 6.84 -9.10
CA LEU A 413 -4.02 8.13 -8.67
C LEU A 413 -5.27 8.54 -9.46
N GLN A 414 -5.38 8.07 -10.70
CA GLN A 414 -6.58 8.18 -11.53
C GLN A 414 -6.68 6.98 -12.47
N ILE A 415 -7.89 6.54 -12.76
CA ILE A 415 -8.18 5.56 -13.80
C ILE A 415 -9.31 6.08 -14.70
N ILE A 416 -9.31 5.65 -15.96
CA ILE A 416 -10.38 5.93 -16.92
C ILE A 416 -10.74 4.68 -17.72
N SER A 417 -12.01 4.55 -18.08
CA SER A 417 -12.51 3.51 -18.99
C SER A 417 -13.18 4.21 -20.17
N PRO A 418 -12.51 4.27 -21.35
CA PRO A 418 -13.06 5.00 -22.50
C PRO A 418 -14.35 4.35 -23.04
N ALA A 419 -15.24 5.14 -23.65
CA ALA A 419 -16.50 4.64 -24.22
C ALA A 419 -16.30 3.72 -25.45
N ASN A 420 -15.21 3.90 -26.18
CA ASN A 420 -14.84 3.11 -27.37
C ASN A 420 -13.31 3.09 -27.54
N GLY A 421 -12.84 2.49 -28.65
CA GLY A 421 -11.42 2.28 -28.91
C GLY A 421 -10.90 0.99 -28.26
N LYS A 422 -9.64 0.66 -28.52
CA LYS A 422 -9.05 -0.62 -28.10
C LYS A 422 -8.76 -0.71 -26.61
N ALA A 423 -8.38 0.39 -25.96
CA ALA A 423 -8.11 0.37 -24.52
C ALA A 423 -9.43 0.34 -23.73
N HIS A 424 -9.64 -0.63 -22.83
CA HIS A 424 -10.77 -0.61 -21.89
C HIS A 424 -10.44 0.09 -20.58
N LEU A 425 -9.16 0.18 -20.21
CA LEU A 425 -8.73 0.82 -18.98
C LEU A 425 -7.39 1.50 -19.21
N LEU A 426 -7.24 2.71 -18.67
CA LEU A 426 -5.94 3.36 -18.51
C LEU A 426 -5.78 3.79 -17.06
N SER A 427 -4.56 3.70 -16.55
CA SER A 427 -4.20 4.18 -15.22
C SER A 427 -3.16 5.31 -15.29
N ALA A 428 -3.26 6.25 -14.38
CA ALA A 428 -2.21 7.18 -13.98
C ALA A 428 -1.70 6.73 -12.62
N CYS A 429 -0.44 6.32 -12.54
CA CYS A 429 0.14 5.73 -11.33
C CYS A 429 1.31 6.56 -10.80
N GLY A 430 1.46 6.55 -9.47
CA GLY A 430 2.72 6.89 -8.82
C GLY A 430 3.84 5.95 -9.26
N ASP A 431 5.04 6.51 -9.39
CA ASP A 431 6.32 5.86 -9.73
C ASP A 431 6.41 5.17 -11.10
N VAL A 432 5.38 4.43 -11.50
CA VAL A 432 5.38 3.58 -12.69
C VAL A 432 4.59 4.16 -13.86
N ASP A 433 4.22 5.45 -13.84
CA ASP A 433 3.45 6.21 -14.87
C ASP A 433 2.02 5.72 -15.01
N GLY A 434 1.83 4.43 -15.17
CA GLY A 434 0.57 3.79 -15.41
C GLY A 434 0.57 3.14 -16.77
N PHE A 435 -0.57 2.55 -17.08
CA PHE A 435 -0.65 1.53 -18.10
C PHE A 435 -1.90 1.71 -18.96
N ARG A 436 -1.83 1.12 -20.15
CA ARG A 436 -2.94 1.00 -21.09
C ARG A 436 -3.29 -0.49 -21.21
N TYR A 437 -4.53 -0.83 -20.85
CA TYR A 437 -5.06 -2.19 -20.94
C TYR A 437 -6.08 -2.25 -22.06
N GLU A 438 -5.98 -3.27 -22.91
CA GLU A 438 -7.01 -3.60 -23.89
C GLU A 438 -8.14 -4.35 -23.18
N ASP A 439 -8.30 -5.66 -23.32
CA ASP A 439 -9.37 -6.43 -22.66
C ASP A 439 -8.90 -7.64 -21.83
N ASP A 440 -7.60 -7.99 -21.89
CA ASP A 440 -7.00 -9.03 -21.03
C ASP A 440 -6.33 -8.43 -19.80
N PHE A 441 -7.06 -8.39 -18.68
CA PHE A 441 -6.57 -7.91 -17.39
C PHE A 441 -5.76 -8.97 -16.60
N SER A 442 -5.60 -10.17 -17.13
CA SER A 442 -4.85 -11.26 -16.48
C SER A 442 -3.36 -11.23 -16.75
N LYS A 443 -2.90 -10.30 -17.59
CA LYS A 443 -1.50 -10.14 -18.01
C LYS A 443 -1.03 -8.71 -17.86
N SER A 444 0.24 -8.55 -17.51
CA SER A 444 0.90 -7.24 -17.57
C SER A 444 0.85 -6.69 -18.99
N PRO A 445 0.54 -5.40 -19.17
CA PRO A 445 0.78 -4.69 -20.40
C PRO A 445 2.26 -4.79 -20.82
N PRO A 446 2.55 -4.69 -22.13
CA PRO A 446 3.92 -4.83 -22.64
C PRO A 446 4.84 -3.71 -22.16
N ASP A 447 4.30 -2.53 -21.86
CA ASP A 447 5.07 -1.41 -21.32
C ASP A 447 4.14 -0.43 -20.56
N ARG A 448 4.77 0.50 -19.84
CA ARG A 448 4.14 1.72 -19.30
C ARG A 448 3.76 2.67 -20.43
N HIS A 449 3.08 3.77 -20.10
CA HIS A 449 2.89 4.88 -21.03
C HIS A 449 4.23 5.31 -21.68
N SER A 450 4.21 5.58 -22.98
CA SER A 450 5.43 5.88 -23.75
C SER A 450 5.41 7.27 -24.39
N PRO A 451 6.46 8.11 -24.22
CA PRO A 451 7.60 7.89 -23.33
C PRO A 451 7.20 7.95 -21.83
N PRO A 452 7.95 7.27 -20.94
CA PRO A 452 7.61 7.22 -19.52
C PRO A 452 7.87 8.56 -18.82
N ARG A 453 7.05 8.85 -17.80
CA ARG A 453 7.11 10.08 -16.98
C ARG A 453 7.16 9.83 -15.47
N TRP A 454 7.42 8.59 -15.04
CA TRP A 454 7.41 8.17 -13.63
C TRP A 454 6.08 8.52 -12.97
N THR A 455 5.96 9.44 -12.03
CA THR A 455 4.65 9.71 -11.41
C THR A 455 3.73 10.51 -12.32
N THR A 456 2.67 9.87 -12.82
CA THR A 456 1.55 10.51 -13.52
C THR A 456 0.39 10.68 -12.55
N LEU A 457 -0.15 11.90 -12.53
CA LEU A 457 -1.06 12.40 -11.50
C LEU A 457 -2.52 12.47 -12.00
N SER A 458 -2.71 12.66 -13.30
CA SER A 458 -4.03 12.71 -13.93
C SER A 458 -4.02 12.06 -15.30
N ILE A 459 -5.16 11.50 -15.73
CA ILE A 459 -5.38 11.00 -17.09
C ILE A 459 -6.87 11.08 -17.43
N VAL A 460 -7.19 11.58 -18.63
CA VAL A 460 -8.57 11.68 -19.16
C VAL A 460 -8.58 11.53 -20.68
N CYS A 461 -9.72 11.12 -21.24
CA CYS A 461 -9.96 11.05 -22.68
C CYS A 461 -11.18 11.88 -23.08
N ALA A 462 -11.22 12.36 -24.31
CA ALA A 462 -12.39 13.02 -24.88
C ALA A 462 -13.49 11.99 -25.12
N TRP A 463 -14.70 12.22 -24.59
CA TRP A 463 -15.76 11.21 -24.58
C TRP A 463 -16.22 10.79 -25.98
N GLN A 464 -16.37 11.73 -26.90
CA GLN A 464 -16.80 11.51 -28.29
C GLN A 464 -15.63 11.14 -29.21
N ASN A 465 -14.40 11.34 -28.76
CA ASN A 465 -13.19 10.97 -29.49
C ASN A 465 -12.10 10.39 -28.55
N PRO A 466 -12.26 9.14 -28.07
CA PRO A 466 -11.31 8.52 -27.15
C PRO A 466 -9.87 8.34 -27.65
N ASP A 467 -9.58 8.60 -28.91
CA ASP A 467 -8.19 8.65 -29.39
C ASP A 467 -7.45 9.88 -28.83
N LYS A 468 -8.19 10.97 -28.56
CA LYS A 468 -7.70 12.19 -27.92
C LYS A 468 -7.68 12.02 -26.41
N MET A 469 -6.49 12.03 -25.83
CA MET A 469 -6.28 11.91 -24.38
C MET A 469 -5.28 12.94 -23.87
N VAL A 470 -5.37 13.27 -22.59
CA VAL A 470 -4.36 14.08 -21.89
C VAL A 470 -4.00 13.47 -20.55
N LYS A 471 -2.76 13.66 -20.13
CA LYS A 471 -2.26 13.26 -18.82
C LYS A 471 -1.38 14.34 -18.21
N THR A 472 -1.24 14.34 -16.88
CA THR A 472 -0.33 15.23 -16.14
C THR A 472 0.65 14.45 -15.27
N PHE A 473 1.83 15.01 -15.01
CA PHE A 473 2.91 14.38 -14.25
C PHE A 473 3.72 15.40 -13.43
N ASN A 474 4.65 14.93 -12.61
CA ASN A 474 5.35 15.75 -11.61
C ASN A 474 6.64 16.43 -12.09
N LYS A 475 6.98 16.35 -13.39
CA LYS A 475 8.16 17.00 -13.99
C LYS A 475 7.76 17.90 -15.17
N PRO A 476 8.43 19.05 -15.41
CA PRO A 476 8.15 19.88 -16.59
C PRO A 476 8.22 19.08 -17.90
N PRO A 477 7.32 19.32 -18.87
CA PRO A 477 6.30 20.39 -18.91
C PRO A 477 4.99 20.06 -18.16
N TYR A 478 4.99 19.02 -17.31
CA TYR A 478 3.93 18.59 -16.41
C TYR A 478 2.69 17.99 -17.07
N GLY A 479 2.64 17.89 -18.40
CA GLY A 479 1.56 17.21 -19.10
C GLY A 479 1.90 16.83 -20.54
N ALA A 480 1.06 15.96 -21.08
CA ALA A 480 1.17 15.40 -22.42
C ALA A 480 -0.21 15.08 -22.99
N TYR A 481 -0.30 14.95 -24.31
CA TYR A 481 -1.48 14.46 -25.01
C TYR A 481 -1.16 13.22 -25.84
N SER A 482 -2.19 12.44 -26.15
CA SER A 482 -2.18 11.35 -27.12
C SER A 482 -3.28 11.58 -28.16
N VAL A 483 -3.05 11.08 -29.37
CA VAL A 483 -3.99 11.12 -30.51
C VAL A 483 -4.26 9.71 -31.06
N ASP A 484 -3.85 8.68 -30.32
CA ASP A 484 -3.84 7.27 -30.73
C ASP A 484 -4.27 6.34 -29.59
N ASN A 485 -5.25 6.79 -28.80
CA ASN A 485 -5.86 6.01 -27.71
C ASN A 485 -4.85 5.64 -26.60
N GLY A 486 -3.89 6.52 -26.33
CA GLY A 486 -2.89 6.36 -25.28
C GLY A 486 -1.72 5.44 -25.64
N ILE A 487 -1.54 5.11 -26.92
CA ILE A 487 -0.40 4.28 -27.38
C ILE A 487 0.90 5.09 -27.30
N LYS A 488 0.88 6.34 -27.78
CA LYS A 488 2.00 7.27 -27.73
C LYS A 488 1.57 8.62 -27.15
N TRP A 489 2.45 9.16 -26.32
CA TRP A 489 2.28 10.46 -25.68
C TRP A 489 3.26 11.47 -26.26
N THR A 490 2.78 12.70 -26.43
CA THR A 490 3.56 13.88 -26.83
C THR A 490 3.44 14.91 -25.72
N ASP A 491 4.57 15.31 -25.14
CA ASP A 491 4.60 16.36 -24.13
C ASP A 491 4.00 17.67 -24.67
N PHE A 492 3.33 18.43 -23.80
CA PHE A 492 2.92 19.79 -24.14
C PHE A 492 4.15 20.64 -24.51
N THR A 493 4.04 21.43 -25.58
CA THR A 493 5.16 22.25 -26.08
C THR A 493 5.68 23.22 -25.02
N LYS A 494 4.77 23.77 -24.20
CA LYS A 494 5.09 24.66 -23.10
C LYS A 494 4.13 24.39 -21.93
N LYS A 495 4.66 24.42 -20.70
CA LYS A 495 3.82 24.51 -19.50
C LYS A 495 3.20 25.92 -19.37
N PRO A 496 2.02 26.06 -18.77
CA PRO A 496 1.50 27.35 -18.34
C PRO A 496 2.50 28.08 -17.44
N ASP A 497 2.55 29.41 -17.51
CA ASP A 497 3.48 30.20 -16.68
C ASP A 497 3.15 30.06 -15.18
N VAL A 498 1.87 29.82 -14.87
CA VAL A 498 1.34 29.58 -13.51
C VAL A 498 1.69 28.20 -12.95
N ALA A 499 1.99 27.22 -13.80
CA ALA A 499 2.30 25.85 -13.39
C ALA A 499 3.72 25.76 -12.81
N LYS A 500 3.85 26.02 -11.51
CA LYS A 500 5.14 26.02 -10.80
C LYS A 500 5.41 24.75 -9.99
N ASN A 501 4.36 24.11 -9.46
CA ASN A 501 4.51 23.06 -8.46
C ASN A 501 4.30 21.62 -8.97
N GLY A 502 3.69 21.44 -10.14
CA GLY A 502 3.42 20.10 -10.67
C GLY A 502 2.18 20.02 -11.56
N GLY A 503 1.94 18.81 -12.10
CA GLY A 503 0.79 18.45 -12.92
C GLY A 503 -0.57 18.52 -12.22
N GLY A 504 -0.59 18.31 -10.90
CA GLY A 504 -1.82 18.18 -10.11
C GLY A 504 -2.52 16.83 -10.31
N THR A 505 -3.18 16.35 -9.25
CA THR A 505 -3.86 15.05 -9.20
C THR A 505 -5.35 15.18 -9.53
N ARG A 506 -5.81 14.41 -10.52
CA ARG A 506 -7.17 14.46 -11.07
C ARG A 506 -7.60 15.88 -11.46
N SER A 507 -6.70 16.63 -12.08
CA SER A 507 -6.82 18.08 -12.21
C SER A 507 -6.82 18.59 -13.66
N ILE A 508 -6.97 17.70 -14.64
CA ILE A 508 -7.07 18.05 -16.07
C ILE A 508 -8.33 17.44 -16.68
N ALA A 509 -8.97 18.18 -17.57
CA ALA A 509 -10.15 17.79 -18.34
C ALA A 509 -9.93 18.10 -19.83
N ILE A 510 -10.54 17.32 -20.71
CA ILE A 510 -10.55 17.54 -22.16
C ILE A 510 -12.00 17.52 -22.65
N SER A 511 -12.38 18.45 -23.53
CA SER A 511 -13.74 18.59 -24.04
C SER A 511 -14.23 17.29 -24.69
N ALA A 512 -15.55 17.10 -24.74
CA ALA A 512 -16.16 15.92 -25.34
C ALA A 512 -15.59 15.57 -26.73
N ASP A 513 -15.31 16.59 -27.56
CA ASP A 513 -14.78 16.46 -28.92
C ASP A 513 -13.25 16.46 -29.02
N GLY A 514 -12.53 16.68 -27.92
CA GLY A 514 -11.08 16.70 -27.88
C GLY A 514 -10.41 18.00 -28.32
N LYS A 515 -11.14 19.10 -28.48
CA LYS A 515 -10.61 20.39 -28.99
C LYS A 515 -10.18 21.40 -27.93
N SER A 516 -10.61 21.24 -26.67
CA SER A 516 -10.21 22.11 -25.57
C SER A 516 -9.72 21.30 -24.39
N ILE A 517 -8.69 21.79 -23.73
CA ILE A 517 -8.15 21.24 -22.49
C ILE A 517 -8.31 22.30 -21.41
N VAL A 518 -8.90 21.94 -20.27
CA VAL A 518 -8.93 22.79 -19.06
C VAL A 518 -8.11 22.10 -17.99
N TRP A 519 -7.20 22.84 -17.37
CA TRP A 519 -6.23 22.30 -16.44
C TRP A 519 -6.13 23.18 -15.20
N TYR A 520 -6.12 22.55 -14.04
CA TYR A 520 -5.73 23.09 -12.75
C TYR A 520 -4.33 22.53 -12.40
N PRO A 521 -3.23 23.23 -12.74
CA PRO A 521 -1.91 22.85 -12.30
C PRO A 521 -1.80 22.93 -10.77
N GLU A 522 -0.86 22.20 -10.18
CA GLU A 522 -0.76 22.09 -8.72
C GLU A 522 -0.58 23.46 -8.05
N LYS A 523 -1.54 23.81 -7.17
CA LYS A 523 -1.58 25.09 -6.43
C LYS A 523 -1.52 26.32 -7.34
N ALA A 524 -2.14 26.26 -8.53
CA ALA A 524 -2.18 27.36 -9.49
C ALA A 524 -3.64 27.77 -9.82
N GLU A 525 -3.82 28.78 -10.66
CA GLU A 525 -5.14 29.11 -11.22
C GLU A 525 -5.49 28.21 -12.41
N LEU A 526 -6.79 28.09 -12.74
CA LEU A 526 -7.23 27.33 -13.90
C LEU A 526 -6.79 27.99 -15.20
N VAL A 527 -6.36 27.16 -16.14
CA VAL A 527 -5.97 27.54 -17.49
C VAL A 527 -6.65 26.66 -18.52
N TYR A 528 -6.77 27.16 -19.74
CA TYR A 528 -7.26 26.40 -20.86
C TYR A 528 -6.31 26.48 -22.07
N SER A 529 -6.41 25.48 -22.96
CA SER A 529 -5.71 25.41 -24.24
C SER A 529 -6.66 24.94 -25.33
N LEU A 530 -6.55 25.52 -26.53
CA LEU A 530 -7.33 25.16 -27.72
C LEU A 530 -6.46 24.57 -28.84
N ASP A 531 -5.21 24.22 -28.53
CA ASP A 531 -4.19 23.85 -29.49
C ASP A 531 -3.27 22.72 -29.01
N ASP A 532 -3.86 21.75 -28.28
CA ASP A 532 -3.18 20.58 -27.70
C ASP A 532 -2.02 20.96 -26.75
N GLY A 533 -2.18 22.05 -25.98
CA GLY A 533 -1.22 22.50 -24.98
C GLY A 533 0.00 23.25 -25.55
N LYS A 534 -0.10 23.79 -26.77
CA LYS A 534 0.93 24.68 -27.33
C LYS A 534 0.88 26.05 -26.69
N THR A 535 -0.32 26.58 -26.47
CA THR A 535 -0.57 27.83 -25.76
C THR A 535 -1.58 27.62 -24.63
N TRP A 536 -1.45 28.43 -23.58
CA TRP A 536 -2.29 28.38 -22.39
C TRP A 536 -2.77 29.78 -22.04
N SER A 537 -4.05 29.91 -21.73
CA SER A 537 -4.68 31.15 -21.28
C SER A 537 -5.37 30.93 -19.94
N LYS A 538 -5.45 31.95 -19.11
CA LYS A 538 -6.17 31.90 -17.83
C LYS A 538 -7.68 31.76 -18.06
N CYS A 539 -8.35 30.97 -17.22
CA CYS A 539 -9.81 30.92 -17.18
C CYS A 539 -10.36 32.16 -16.43
N GLU A 540 -11.38 32.80 -17.00
CA GLU A 540 -12.00 34.03 -16.49
C GLU A 540 -13.27 33.75 -15.66
N GLY A 541 -13.93 34.81 -15.18
CA GLY A 541 -15.19 34.73 -14.43
C GLY A 541 -15.05 34.48 -12.92
N GLY A 542 -13.81 34.36 -12.41
CA GLY A 542 -13.53 34.25 -10.98
C GLY A 542 -13.63 32.83 -10.42
N VAL A 543 -13.56 31.81 -11.27
CA VAL A 543 -13.57 30.40 -10.86
C VAL A 543 -12.45 30.09 -9.86
N PRO A 544 -12.75 29.36 -8.77
CA PRO A 544 -11.75 28.98 -7.77
C PRO A 544 -10.81 27.88 -8.30
N PRO A 545 -9.61 27.76 -7.72
CA PRO A 545 -8.65 26.72 -8.08
C PRO A 545 -9.11 25.34 -7.60
N ALA A 546 -9.86 24.64 -8.44
CA ALA A 546 -10.41 23.31 -8.17
C ALA A 546 -10.41 22.42 -9.43
N ARG A 547 -10.77 21.14 -9.26
CA ARG A 547 -10.69 20.12 -10.32
C ARG A 547 -11.70 20.41 -11.45
N PRO A 548 -11.26 20.62 -12.70
CA PRO A 548 -12.15 20.73 -13.84
C PRO A 548 -12.65 19.35 -14.30
N ILE A 549 -13.87 19.30 -14.82
CA ILE A 549 -14.47 18.12 -15.44
C ILE A 549 -15.18 18.57 -16.72
N ALA A 550 -15.05 17.82 -17.81
CA ALA A 550 -15.71 18.15 -19.08
C ALA A 550 -17.06 17.44 -19.18
N ASP A 551 -18.05 18.11 -19.77
CA ASP A 551 -19.29 17.44 -20.17
C ASP A 551 -19.00 16.36 -21.23
N THR A 552 -19.80 15.29 -21.24
CA THR A 552 -19.62 14.17 -22.19
C THR A 552 -20.38 14.36 -23.51
N VAL A 553 -21.33 15.30 -23.55
CA VAL A 553 -22.22 15.59 -24.68
C VAL A 553 -21.87 16.93 -25.32
N ASN A 554 -21.77 18.01 -24.55
CA ASN A 554 -21.53 19.35 -25.05
C ASN A 554 -20.05 19.72 -24.95
N PRO A 555 -19.28 19.76 -26.05
CA PRO A 555 -17.84 20.02 -26.00
C PRO A 555 -17.48 21.43 -25.51
N LYS A 556 -18.44 22.35 -25.45
CA LYS A 556 -18.21 23.69 -24.90
C LYS A 556 -18.27 23.74 -23.39
N LYS A 557 -18.82 22.70 -22.75
CA LYS A 557 -19.14 22.70 -21.32
C LYS A 557 -18.07 22.08 -20.45
N PHE A 558 -17.69 22.83 -19.43
CA PHE A 558 -16.82 22.37 -18.35
C PHE A 558 -17.41 22.77 -17.00
N TYR A 559 -17.13 21.97 -15.99
CA TYR A 559 -17.63 22.10 -14.64
C TYR A 559 -16.47 22.17 -13.66
N VAL A 560 -16.62 22.98 -12.62
CA VAL A 560 -15.72 23.03 -11.47
C VAL A 560 -16.58 23.02 -10.21
N TYR A 561 -16.41 22.00 -9.38
CA TYR A 561 -17.02 21.95 -8.06
C TYR A 561 -16.07 22.54 -7.03
N ASP A 562 -16.48 23.65 -6.41
CA ASP A 562 -15.78 24.24 -5.29
C ASP A 562 -16.27 23.62 -3.98
N SER A 563 -15.55 22.59 -3.53
CA SER A 563 -15.83 21.89 -2.29
C SER A 563 -15.62 22.73 -1.03
N ASN A 564 -15.03 23.93 -1.12
CA ASN A 564 -14.93 24.85 0.03
C ASN A 564 -16.14 25.75 0.19
N SER A 565 -16.98 25.88 -0.85
CA SER A 565 -18.22 26.69 -0.79
C SER A 565 -19.47 25.89 -1.17
N GLY A 566 -19.32 24.63 -1.59
CA GLY A 566 -20.43 23.80 -2.05
C GLY A 566 -21.06 24.33 -3.33
N ARG A 567 -20.28 24.99 -4.21
CA ARG A 567 -20.82 25.66 -5.40
C ARG A 567 -20.27 25.08 -6.69
N MET A 568 -21.16 24.88 -7.66
CA MET A 568 -20.80 24.52 -9.02
C MET A 568 -20.49 25.78 -9.84
N TRP A 569 -19.46 25.71 -10.67
CA TRP A 569 -19.09 26.71 -11.65
C TRP A 569 -19.12 26.08 -13.04
N VAL A 570 -19.68 26.78 -14.02
CA VAL A 570 -19.92 26.25 -15.35
C VAL A 570 -19.30 27.17 -16.39
N SER A 571 -18.54 26.60 -17.30
CA SER A 571 -18.14 27.24 -18.55
C SER A 571 -19.02 26.70 -19.69
N GLU A 572 -19.39 27.57 -20.63
CA GLU A 572 -20.12 27.22 -21.85
C GLU A 572 -19.37 27.66 -23.13
N ASP A 573 -18.09 27.96 -22.99
CA ASP A 573 -17.26 28.59 -24.02
C ASP A 573 -15.88 27.91 -24.19
N TYR A 574 -15.84 26.60 -23.99
CA TYR A 574 -14.62 25.76 -24.04
C TYR A 574 -13.63 26.02 -22.89
N GLY A 575 -14.12 26.45 -21.72
CA GLY A 575 -13.30 26.68 -20.53
C GLY A 575 -12.71 28.09 -20.45
N LYS A 576 -13.10 29.03 -21.32
CA LYS A 576 -12.53 30.39 -21.33
C LYS A 576 -13.01 31.19 -20.14
N SER A 577 -14.30 31.13 -19.83
CA SER A 577 -14.90 31.81 -18.68
C SER A 577 -15.87 30.88 -17.95
N PHE A 578 -16.01 31.10 -16.64
CA PHE A 578 -16.88 30.30 -15.78
C PHE A 578 -17.84 31.21 -15.01
N ALA A 579 -19.09 30.79 -14.90
CA ALA A 579 -20.11 31.43 -14.08
C ALA A 579 -20.49 30.55 -12.89
N LYS A 580 -20.66 31.17 -11.73
CA LYS A 580 -21.13 30.51 -10.51
C LYS A 580 -22.62 30.18 -10.63
N LYS A 581 -23.01 28.96 -10.26
CA LYS A 581 -24.39 28.51 -10.23
C LYS A 581 -25.04 28.78 -8.87
N SER A 582 -26.37 28.82 -8.87
CA SER A 582 -27.18 29.27 -7.74
C SER A 582 -27.32 28.22 -6.63
N GLY A 583 -27.35 26.93 -7.00
CA GLY A 583 -27.52 25.81 -6.09
C GLY A 583 -26.36 25.63 -5.11
N GLU A 584 -26.68 25.08 -3.95
CA GLU A 584 -25.76 24.87 -2.83
C GLU A 584 -25.72 23.39 -2.44
N PHE A 585 -24.55 22.77 -2.65
CA PHE A 585 -24.25 21.43 -2.16
C PHE A 585 -23.80 21.52 -0.70
N GLU A 586 -24.15 20.51 0.10
CA GLU A 586 -23.46 20.35 1.37
C GLU A 586 -21.99 19.99 1.13
N TYR A 587 -21.11 20.47 2.00
CA TYR A 587 -19.68 20.21 1.91
C TYR A 587 -19.03 20.13 3.29
N VAL A 588 -17.78 19.70 3.33
CA VAL A 588 -16.95 19.66 4.53
C VAL A 588 -15.68 20.49 4.30
N THR A 589 -15.21 21.17 5.35
CA THR A 589 -14.05 22.10 5.30
C THR A 589 -12.77 21.53 5.92
N LYS A 590 -12.75 20.23 6.22
CA LYS A 590 -11.61 19.53 6.82
C LYS A 590 -10.70 18.90 5.74
N TRP A 591 -9.64 18.23 6.16
CA TRP A 591 -8.69 17.52 5.29
C TRP A 591 -9.32 16.50 4.31
N THR A 592 -10.58 16.11 4.51
CA THR A 592 -11.35 15.20 3.63
C THR A 592 -11.96 15.90 2.40
N VAL A 593 -11.51 17.11 2.05
CA VAL A 593 -11.93 17.82 0.84
C VAL A 593 -11.75 16.98 -0.44
N ASP A 594 -10.85 16.00 -0.44
CA ASP A 594 -10.67 15.05 -1.54
C ASP A 594 -11.88 14.10 -1.74
N ASP A 595 -12.66 13.84 -0.69
CA ASP A 595 -13.90 13.06 -0.74
C ASP A 595 -15.09 13.86 -1.26
N CYS A 596 -14.92 15.16 -1.44
CA CYS A 596 -15.90 16.04 -2.07
C CYS A 596 -15.57 16.19 -3.56
N MET A 597 -16.14 15.34 -4.41
CA MET A 597 -15.90 15.38 -5.86
C MET A 597 -17.19 15.40 -6.66
N ALA A 598 -17.15 16.07 -7.79
CA ALA A 598 -18.18 15.98 -8.82
C ALA A 598 -17.81 14.88 -9.84
N ALA A 599 -18.83 14.31 -10.48
CA ALA A 599 -18.68 13.43 -11.64
C ALA A 599 -19.82 13.72 -12.64
N VAL A 600 -19.46 13.88 -13.91
CA VAL A 600 -20.42 14.06 -15.01
C VAL A 600 -21.04 12.73 -15.41
N VAL A 601 -22.32 12.74 -15.76
CA VAL A 601 -23.05 11.54 -16.19
C VAL A 601 -22.82 11.32 -17.69
N PRO A 602 -22.26 10.16 -18.10
CA PRO A 602 -22.05 9.88 -19.50
C PRO A 602 -23.33 9.89 -20.34
N GLY A 603 -23.36 10.71 -21.41
CA GLY A 603 -24.49 10.81 -22.32
C GLY A 603 -25.61 11.77 -21.88
N PHE A 604 -25.45 12.46 -20.74
CA PHE A 604 -26.44 13.39 -20.20
C PHE A 604 -25.79 14.76 -19.95
N GLU A 605 -26.08 15.73 -20.82
CA GLU A 605 -25.60 17.12 -20.66
C GLU A 605 -26.14 17.72 -19.35
N ASN A 606 -25.30 18.44 -18.60
CA ASN A 606 -25.68 19.12 -17.33
C ASN A 606 -26.02 18.22 -16.15
N HIS A 607 -25.95 16.89 -16.31
CA HIS A 607 -26.19 15.97 -15.21
C HIS A 607 -24.88 15.69 -14.47
N LEU A 608 -24.84 16.01 -13.18
CA LEU A 608 -23.67 15.77 -12.33
C LEU A 608 -24.10 15.17 -11.00
N TRP A 609 -23.25 14.32 -10.45
CA TRP A 609 -23.34 13.83 -9.09
C TRP A 609 -22.17 14.35 -8.27
N VAL A 610 -22.42 14.63 -7.00
CA VAL A 610 -21.44 15.20 -6.06
C VAL A 610 -21.43 14.39 -4.77
N THR A 611 -20.26 13.86 -4.42
CA THR A 611 -20.02 13.28 -3.11
C THR A 611 -19.64 14.37 -2.12
N ALA A 612 -19.97 14.19 -0.84
CA ALA A 612 -19.73 15.20 0.19
C ALA A 612 -19.29 14.60 1.53
N ASP A 613 -18.43 13.57 1.50
CA ASP A 613 -17.93 12.88 2.70
C ASP A 613 -19.10 12.44 3.60
N THR A 614 -19.12 12.90 4.85
CA THR A 614 -20.15 12.59 5.86
C THR A 614 -21.49 13.28 5.62
N LYS A 615 -21.63 14.08 4.54
CA LYS A 615 -22.87 14.77 4.18
C LYS A 615 -23.72 14.01 3.16
N GLY A 616 -23.20 12.90 2.64
CA GLY A 616 -23.92 12.03 1.73
C GLY A 616 -23.66 12.34 0.26
N LEU A 617 -24.64 12.00 -0.56
CA LEU A 617 -24.57 12.08 -2.02
C LEU A 617 -25.64 13.03 -2.56
N PHE A 618 -25.28 13.80 -3.57
CA PHE A 618 -26.15 14.79 -4.21
C PHE A 618 -26.07 14.66 -5.73
N TYR A 619 -27.10 15.15 -6.42
CA TYR A 619 -27.07 15.30 -7.87
C TYR A 619 -27.78 16.57 -8.34
N THR A 620 -27.52 16.92 -9.58
CA THR A 620 -28.15 18.02 -10.32
C THR A 620 -28.36 17.58 -11.77
N GLU A 621 -29.42 18.10 -12.39
CA GLU A 621 -29.76 17.87 -13.80
C GLU A 621 -29.71 19.17 -14.63
N ASP A 622 -29.40 20.30 -13.98
CA ASP A 622 -29.38 21.65 -14.54
C ASP A 622 -28.04 22.36 -14.30
N ALA A 623 -26.95 21.57 -14.25
CA ALA A 623 -25.58 22.02 -14.04
C ALA A 623 -25.32 22.71 -12.69
N GLY A 624 -26.19 22.51 -11.69
CA GLY A 624 -26.00 22.95 -10.32
C GLY A 624 -26.81 24.17 -9.91
N ASP A 625 -27.90 24.51 -10.62
CA ASP A 625 -28.88 25.47 -10.10
C ASP A 625 -29.80 24.80 -9.07
N THR A 626 -30.23 23.57 -9.35
CA THR A 626 -30.99 22.72 -8.45
C THR A 626 -30.09 21.61 -7.91
N VAL A 627 -30.10 21.43 -6.59
CA VAL A 627 -29.34 20.38 -5.89
C VAL A 627 -30.30 19.45 -5.17
N ILE A 628 -30.20 18.16 -5.45
CA ILE A 628 -31.07 17.12 -4.89
C ILE A 628 -30.21 16.17 -4.06
N LYS A 629 -30.63 15.93 -2.81
CA LYS A 629 -29.98 14.98 -1.90
C LYS A 629 -30.51 13.56 -2.12
N VAL A 630 -29.60 12.58 -2.07
CA VAL A 630 -29.93 11.16 -2.15
C VAL A 630 -30.08 10.62 -0.73
N GLU A 631 -31.29 10.68 -0.19
CA GLU A 631 -31.56 10.46 1.24
C GLU A 631 -31.07 9.10 1.80
N LYS A 632 -30.98 8.06 0.96
CA LYS A 632 -30.51 6.73 1.38
C LYS A 632 -29.00 6.65 1.63
N VAL A 633 -28.22 7.60 1.13
CA VAL A 633 -26.75 7.57 1.20
C VAL A 633 -26.27 8.45 2.35
N GLU A 634 -25.92 7.82 3.47
CA GLU A 634 -25.46 8.51 4.69
C GLU A 634 -24.14 9.24 4.46
N GLU A 635 -23.20 8.56 3.79
CA GLU A 635 -21.86 9.07 3.50
C GLU A 635 -21.46 8.67 2.07
N ALA A 636 -20.76 9.53 1.35
CA ALA A 636 -20.27 9.23 0.00
C ALA A 636 -18.87 9.80 -0.19
N TYR A 637 -17.95 8.95 -0.64
CA TYR A 637 -16.53 9.32 -0.77
C TYR A 637 -16.05 9.26 -2.21
N ARG A 638 -16.56 8.32 -3.00
CA ARG A 638 -16.18 8.10 -4.41
C ARG A 638 -17.42 7.79 -5.21
N ILE A 639 -17.44 8.23 -6.47
CA ILE A 639 -18.51 7.96 -7.42
C ILE A 639 -17.96 7.77 -8.83
N GLY A 640 -18.61 6.92 -9.61
CA GLY A 640 -18.38 6.77 -11.04
C GLY A 640 -19.55 6.08 -11.73
N PHE A 641 -19.50 6.02 -13.05
CA PHE A 641 -20.59 5.49 -13.87
C PHE A 641 -20.10 4.37 -14.78
N GLY A 642 -20.99 3.43 -15.10
CA GLY A 642 -20.77 2.38 -16.09
C GLY A 642 -21.96 2.24 -17.02
N LYS A 643 -21.91 1.23 -17.88
CA LYS A 643 -22.98 0.90 -18.81
C LYS A 643 -24.32 0.74 -18.09
N GLU A 644 -25.39 1.21 -18.71
CA GLU A 644 -26.77 1.05 -18.25
C GLU A 644 -27.15 -0.42 -18.02
N ALA A 645 -28.03 -0.65 -17.04
CA ALA A 645 -28.64 -1.96 -16.87
C ALA A 645 -29.55 -2.31 -18.06
N PRO A 646 -29.71 -3.60 -18.42
CA PRO A 646 -30.62 -3.99 -19.50
C PRO A 646 -32.03 -3.43 -19.29
N GLY A 647 -32.53 -2.67 -20.28
CA GLY A 647 -33.85 -2.04 -20.23
C GLY A 647 -33.89 -0.65 -19.58
N ASN A 648 -32.79 -0.19 -18.97
CA ASN A 648 -32.67 1.16 -18.42
C ASN A 648 -31.95 2.08 -19.42
N SER A 649 -32.20 3.39 -19.30
CA SER A 649 -31.56 4.42 -20.12
C SER A 649 -30.53 5.26 -19.36
N TYR A 650 -30.48 5.14 -18.04
CA TYR A 650 -29.54 5.87 -17.19
C TYR A 650 -28.30 5.01 -16.91
N PRO A 651 -27.08 5.60 -16.93
CA PRO A 651 -25.86 4.88 -16.60
C PRO A 651 -25.92 4.28 -15.20
N THR A 652 -25.33 3.09 -15.04
CA THR A 652 -25.20 2.47 -13.72
C THR A 652 -24.30 3.34 -12.84
N ILE A 653 -24.72 3.58 -11.60
CA ILE A 653 -23.97 4.39 -10.62
C ILE A 653 -23.22 3.47 -9.67
N PHE A 654 -21.92 3.71 -9.51
CA PHE A 654 -21.08 3.03 -8.52
C PHE A 654 -20.58 4.04 -7.49
N ILE A 655 -20.71 3.71 -6.20
CA ILE A 655 -20.15 4.53 -5.12
C ILE A 655 -19.32 3.71 -4.14
N GLN A 656 -18.33 4.36 -3.53
CA GLN A 656 -17.89 4.00 -2.18
C GLN A 656 -18.59 4.96 -1.21
N GLY A 657 -19.36 4.41 -0.29
CA GLY A 657 -20.15 5.20 0.65
C GLY A 657 -20.65 4.36 1.81
N LYS A 658 -21.60 4.92 2.56
CA LYS A 658 -22.24 4.28 3.69
C LYS A 658 -23.75 4.28 3.52
N ILE A 659 -24.33 3.09 3.56
CA ILE A 659 -25.78 2.85 3.48
C ILE A 659 -26.11 1.80 4.54
N ASP A 660 -27.20 2.02 5.28
CA ASP A 660 -27.65 1.16 6.37
C ASP A 660 -26.55 0.87 7.40
N GLY A 661 -25.77 1.89 7.76
CA GLY A 661 -24.67 1.78 8.72
C GLY A 661 -23.38 1.13 8.19
N VAL A 662 -23.35 0.65 6.94
CA VAL A 662 -22.21 -0.12 6.38
C VAL A 662 -21.44 0.68 5.34
N VAL A 663 -20.15 0.90 5.58
CA VAL A 663 -19.23 1.43 4.58
C VAL A 663 -18.85 0.32 3.60
N ALA A 664 -19.14 0.51 2.32
CA ALA A 664 -18.94 -0.51 1.29
C ALA A 664 -18.94 0.09 -0.12
N PHE A 665 -18.81 -0.78 -1.13
CA PHE A 665 -19.06 -0.43 -2.52
C PHE A 665 -20.50 -0.77 -2.87
N PHE A 666 -21.20 0.17 -3.48
CA PHE A 666 -22.60 0.02 -3.87
C PHE A 666 -22.80 0.33 -5.35
N ARG A 667 -23.79 -0.33 -5.93
CA ARG A 667 -24.28 -0.11 -7.29
C ARG A 667 -25.76 0.31 -7.24
N SER A 668 -26.13 1.29 -8.06
CA SER A 668 -27.53 1.63 -8.34
C SER A 668 -27.76 1.57 -9.85
N ASP A 669 -28.82 0.88 -10.24
CA ASP A 669 -29.23 0.71 -11.64
C ASP A 669 -30.40 1.64 -11.99
N ASP A 670 -30.95 2.39 -11.02
CA ASP A 670 -32.22 3.11 -11.08
C ASP A 670 -32.09 4.57 -10.60
N MET A 671 -30.98 5.22 -10.94
CA MET A 671 -30.69 6.63 -10.63
C MET A 671 -30.68 6.93 -9.11
N GLY A 672 -30.12 6.02 -8.32
CA GLY A 672 -29.92 6.19 -6.87
C GLY A 672 -31.14 5.86 -6.01
N ASN A 673 -32.24 5.37 -6.60
CA ASN A 673 -33.44 4.99 -5.86
C ASN A 673 -33.24 3.73 -5.02
N THR A 674 -32.51 2.74 -5.53
CA THR A 674 -32.09 1.53 -4.81
C THR A 674 -30.60 1.29 -4.96
N TRP A 675 -30.02 0.60 -3.97
CA TRP A 675 -28.59 0.34 -3.88
C TRP A 675 -28.35 -1.10 -3.50
N VAL A 676 -27.43 -1.75 -4.21
CA VAL A 676 -26.97 -3.11 -3.95
C VAL A 676 -25.50 -3.04 -3.53
N ARG A 677 -25.16 -3.68 -2.40
CA ARG A 677 -23.77 -3.83 -1.98
C ARG A 677 -23.06 -4.81 -2.94
N ILE A 678 -21.95 -4.40 -3.54
CA ILE A 678 -21.20 -5.19 -4.54
C ILE A 678 -19.85 -5.72 -4.03
N ASN A 679 -19.60 -5.60 -2.73
CA ASN A 679 -18.46 -6.23 -2.07
C ASN A 679 -18.88 -6.91 -0.77
N ASP A 680 -17.93 -7.52 -0.09
CA ASP A 680 -18.13 -8.14 1.21
C ASP A 680 -17.07 -7.64 2.21
N ASP A 681 -17.12 -8.15 3.43
CA ASP A 681 -16.22 -7.72 4.51
C ASP A 681 -14.77 -8.22 4.31
N ARG A 682 -14.51 -9.10 3.33
CA ARG A 682 -13.17 -9.58 2.96
C ARG A 682 -12.56 -8.81 1.78
N HIS A 683 -13.34 -7.95 1.13
CA HIS A 683 -12.97 -7.23 -0.09
C HIS A 683 -13.25 -5.73 0.06
N GLN A 684 -12.51 -5.07 0.95
CA GLN A 684 -12.61 -3.64 1.27
C GLN A 684 -11.44 -2.82 0.71
N PHE A 685 -10.27 -3.45 0.56
CA PHE A 685 -9.09 -2.95 -0.15
C PHE A 685 -8.43 -1.67 0.41
N GLY A 686 -8.72 -1.26 1.64
CA GLY A 686 -8.10 -0.10 2.27
C GLY A 686 -8.61 1.23 1.70
N TRP A 687 -7.68 2.07 1.20
CA TRP A 687 -7.99 3.42 0.70
C TRP A 687 -8.21 3.44 -0.81
N ILE A 688 -9.34 3.99 -1.24
CA ILE A 688 -9.76 4.03 -2.64
C ILE A 688 -9.60 5.45 -3.20
N HIS A 689 -8.90 5.59 -4.32
CA HIS A 689 -8.73 6.87 -5.03
C HIS A 689 -9.84 7.15 -6.03
N CYS A 690 -10.29 6.13 -6.75
CA CYS A 690 -11.32 6.24 -7.78
C CYS A 690 -12.17 4.97 -7.82
N ILE A 691 -13.45 5.14 -8.16
CA ILE A 691 -14.38 4.08 -8.56
C ILE A 691 -14.97 4.48 -9.91
N ILE A 692 -14.89 3.61 -10.91
CA ILE A 692 -15.52 3.82 -12.23
C ILE A 692 -16.15 2.53 -12.72
N GLY A 693 -17.23 2.64 -13.49
CA GLY A 693 -17.76 1.50 -14.23
C GLY A 693 -17.12 1.37 -15.61
N ASP A 694 -17.33 0.23 -16.26
CA ASP A 694 -17.04 0.07 -17.69
C ASP A 694 -18.25 0.56 -18.51
N PRO A 695 -18.10 1.55 -19.41
CA PRO A 695 -19.22 2.05 -20.23
C PRO A 695 -19.68 1.06 -21.30
N ARG A 696 -18.98 -0.05 -21.50
CA ARG A 696 -19.26 -1.06 -22.54
C ARG A 696 -19.86 -2.32 -21.96
N ILE A 697 -19.64 -2.59 -20.67
CA ILE A 697 -19.98 -3.85 -20.00
C ILE A 697 -20.75 -3.54 -18.72
N PHE A 698 -22.03 -3.93 -18.69
CA PHE A 698 -22.91 -3.72 -17.54
C PHE A 698 -22.37 -4.43 -16.29
N GLY A 699 -22.44 -3.73 -15.16
CA GLY A 699 -22.02 -4.25 -13.85
C GLY A 699 -20.51 -4.31 -13.62
N ARG A 700 -19.66 -4.19 -14.64
CA ARG A 700 -18.20 -4.18 -14.44
C ARG A 700 -17.75 -2.87 -13.77
N CYS A 701 -16.94 -3.00 -12.72
CA CYS A 701 -16.42 -1.90 -11.93
C CYS A 701 -14.91 -2.00 -11.76
N TYR A 702 -14.22 -0.87 -11.78
CA TYR A 702 -12.79 -0.74 -11.50
C TYR A 702 -12.56 0.15 -10.28
N LEU A 703 -11.66 -0.25 -9.39
CA LEU A 703 -11.22 0.53 -8.24
C LEU A 703 -9.74 0.87 -8.36
N ALA A 704 -9.39 2.13 -8.18
CA ALA A 704 -8.01 2.54 -8.01
C ALA A 704 -7.66 2.50 -6.51
N VAL A 705 -6.76 1.60 -6.11
CA VAL A 705 -6.50 1.29 -4.70
C VAL A 705 -5.09 1.68 -4.29
N GLU A 706 -4.96 2.41 -3.18
CA GLU A 706 -3.68 2.75 -2.57
C GLU A 706 -2.89 1.47 -2.21
N GLY A 707 -1.77 1.23 -2.91
CA GLY A 707 -0.87 0.11 -2.61
C GLY A 707 -1.40 -1.27 -2.98
N ARG A 708 -2.51 -1.37 -3.72
CA ARG A 708 -3.07 -2.66 -4.23
C ARG A 708 -3.39 -2.64 -5.73
N GLY A 709 -2.94 -1.61 -6.44
CA GLY A 709 -3.15 -1.48 -7.87
C GLY A 709 -4.61 -1.22 -8.23
N VAL A 710 -5.02 -1.73 -9.41
CA VAL A 710 -6.42 -1.62 -9.84
C VAL A 710 -7.15 -2.93 -9.55
N MET A 711 -8.29 -2.85 -8.86
CA MET A 711 -9.17 -4.00 -8.67
C MET A 711 -10.30 -3.97 -9.69
N LEU A 712 -10.59 -5.14 -10.26
CA LEU A 712 -11.70 -5.40 -11.18
C LEU A 712 -12.78 -6.21 -10.45
N GLY A 713 -13.98 -5.65 -10.38
CA GLY A 713 -15.18 -6.29 -9.87
C GLY A 713 -16.15 -6.60 -11.00
N GLU A 714 -16.64 -7.84 -11.05
CA GLU A 714 -17.61 -8.29 -12.05
C GLU A 714 -18.70 -9.13 -11.39
N MET A 715 -19.92 -9.05 -11.92
CA MET A 715 -21.02 -9.91 -11.48
C MET A 715 -20.71 -11.38 -11.80
N GLU A 716 -21.05 -12.28 -10.86
CA GLU A 716 -20.97 -13.74 -11.06
C GLU A 716 -21.92 -14.27 -12.13
#